data_AF-A0A1H8CR20-F1
#
_entry.id   AF-A0A1H8CR20-F1
#
_cell.length_a   1.000
_cell.length_b   1.000
_cell.length_c   1.000
_cell.angle_alpha   90.00
_cell.angle_beta   90.00
_cell.angle_gamma   90.00
#
_symmetry.space_group_name_H-M   'P 1'
#
loop_
_entity.id
_entity.type
_entity.pdbx_description
1 polymer ?
#
loop_
_entity_poly.entity_id
_entity_poly.type
_entity_poly.pdbx_seq_one_letter_code
_entity_poly.pdbx_strand_id
1 'polypeptide(L)'
;MNNELIASKLKRLDADATIQNYFAQANARYILLNTEENKENYPPYTINDDQLNLLALQYLHLGCNYAENEALSNASVPLEKGASLLEVIHGAKTNRKTVSDYYGLVASLAYYVAFEYSKAFILIKKFEANTIIASMLGLFLQRNFIQLNDLLSSMLMDSKYRDDKVAENSEEEGNQKIYEITIAKSLNGFIQFYTSGNQQALENSRFLLRNLKKIAELEEDAGIWWIIRLLLLISNGFNEAAIWNVLAKYFNIENIQVKNYLRSLVYLQPRGHYELFITQRAALDQVINSECGCVVSIPTSSGKTRIAEIAILHSIQSNPDGKILYVAPFRSLAFEIENSLEKVFQSSGIVVSHLYGGSLFSKLDELSIMEAQVIIATPEKAKALFRANNDIINNVTLTILDEGHLLGEDKRLVMNEIFYEELRFHMKQNKGRFLLLSAVLPNAEDLAQWLTDNNEAIFKNGWRPSDERLGILEWRNNNVSLNWESQDHERSSFNPYFITSEEVSRYKYRGEERIRYFPSDKNEAVATTAYKLRTFGPLLIFVGLKDSVFVMAEAYLKAMDDGGNDYQWKNKSLWRIFQLACAETYGPDNKWLQYAKMGILCHNAALHSDVRLPLERIMREEKPLVIISTSTLGQGVNLGVSTVIFSTLYQAGSPVRARDFWNIAGRAGRAFVDHEGKILVAIDTNNKSQKSRLNLFNSVRKNYFNKEKIDYAESGILSLISTLKTYADNIGVDFSLLIELITENNISAIGEEADAIDEILDWVDDTLLSLLLIHNPEGDISISWVEDFFSKSLAYIQISSKKNISHKEFLDFIEARTIGIVAKVSNNRNKWRSIVGSGIPLNSDLIIEDNMDQLISNVDEYLLTEGTFENLLELLESIETTIEDLPVLNERGQYLKYPNVAQIRRLWLGGDDAYKIFHIEKGAEIVTDVYSFSLPWILNGIARKFKSRDLDIQATVLEELSLFVEVGLPSIIKVKIYQAGIRSRSAANELGDFCVGFSGDEPVSTIKRTLIANIDSYSLFVSETTEEWLEMLRKTSMQDRLKIDRVSSFEFGDTHEKTQTLIAQIIDGKKYLISPDFEFVHEGWGNVDFMPALNKSGVVFKYDENDNLWYMESLNPYIEIIDND
;
A
#
# COMPACT_ATOMS: atom_id res chain seq x y z
N MET A 1 20.04 32.22 22.59
CA MET A 1 20.65 31.30 23.59
C MET A 1 21.56 30.35 22.82
N ASN A 2 22.83 30.12 23.19
CA ASN A 2 23.71 29.23 22.39
C ASN A 2 23.27 27.76 22.49
N ASN A 3 23.43 26.98 21.42
CA ASN A 3 22.97 25.58 21.28
C ASN A 3 23.48 24.64 22.39
N GLU A 4 24.70 24.85 22.90
CA GLU A 4 25.27 24.08 24.01
C GLU A 4 24.51 24.29 25.33
N LEU A 5 24.10 25.53 25.61
CA LEU A 5 23.34 25.85 26.81
C LEU A 5 21.92 25.28 26.71
N ILE A 6 21.32 25.27 25.51
CA ILE A 6 20.02 24.63 25.28
C ILE A 6 20.13 23.11 25.52
N ALA A 7 21.17 22.47 24.98
CA ALA A 7 21.43 21.03 25.14
C ALA A 7 21.59 20.63 26.62
N SER A 8 22.35 21.41 27.39
CA SER A 8 22.57 21.14 28.82
C SER A 8 21.28 21.22 29.64
N LYS A 9 20.39 22.19 29.34
CA LYS A 9 19.09 22.31 30.01
C LYS A 9 18.15 21.17 29.63
N LEU A 10 18.08 20.81 28.35
CA LEU A 10 17.25 19.69 27.88
C LEU A 10 17.69 18.37 28.53
N LYS A 11 19.01 18.10 28.55
CA LYS A 11 19.56 16.91 29.20
C LYS A 11 19.24 16.84 30.70
N ARG A 12 19.19 17.98 31.39
CA ARG A 12 18.81 18.03 32.80
C ARG A 12 17.33 17.68 33.03
N LEU A 13 16.43 18.17 32.17
CA LEU A 13 15.01 17.82 32.25
C LEU A 13 14.78 16.34 31.97
N ASP A 14 15.43 15.82 30.93
CA ASP A 14 15.28 14.42 30.51
C ASP A 14 15.89 13.42 31.52
N ALA A 15 16.91 13.83 32.28
CA ALA A 15 17.50 13.00 33.32
C ALA A 15 16.72 12.98 34.66
N ASP A 16 15.73 13.86 34.85
CA ASP A 16 14.98 13.94 36.11
C ASP A 16 13.87 12.87 36.17
N ALA A 17 14.11 11.83 36.96
CA ALA A 17 13.17 10.71 37.12
C ALA A 17 11.77 11.13 37.63
N THR A 18 11.67 12.22 38.39
CA THR A 18 10.39 12.72 38.91
C THR A 18 9.56 13.29 37.78
N ILE A 19 10.20 14.09 36.91
CA ILE A 19 9.56 14.66 35.72
C ILE A 19 9.09 13.54 34.79
N GLN A 20 9.95 12.54 34.53
CA GLN A 20 9.60 11.41 33.68
C GLN A 20 8.44 10.57 34.24
N ASN A 21 8.37 10.41 35.56
CA ASN A 21 7.24 9.74 36.22
C ASN A 21 5.93 10.52 36.06
N TYR A 22 5.96 11.85 36.12
CA TYR A 22 4.75 12.65 35.86
C TYR A 22 4.27 12.55 34.41
N PHE A 23 5.20 12.51 33.47
CA PHE A 23 4.88 12.28 32.06
C PHE A 23 4.20 10.91 31.85
N ALA A 24 4.73 9.86 32.50
CA ALA A 24 4.15 8.51 32.48
C ALA A 24 2.72 8.45 33.03
N GLN A 25 2.49 9.08 34.17
CA GLN A 25 1.17 9.15 34.78
C GLN A 25 0.17 9.93 33.90
N ALA A 26 0.59 11.04 33.30
CA ALA A 26 -0.25 11.82 32.40
C ALA A 26 -0.68 10.98 31.17
N ASN A 27 0.28 10.29 30.54
CA ASN A 27 0.01 9.39 29.41
C ASN A 27 -0.95 8.25 29.76
N ALA A 28 -0.77 7.63 30.93
CA ALA A 28 -1.65 6.57 31.41
C ALA A 28 -3.08 7.09 31.61
N ARG A 29 -3.22 8.25 32.26
CA ARG A 29 -4.51 8.92 32.49
C ARG A 29 -5.22 9.23 31.17
N TYR A 30 -4.48 9.64 30.13
CA TYR A 30 -5.04 9.99 28.83
C TYR A 30 -5.73 8.82 28.11
N ILE A 31 -5.22 7.59 28.19
CA ILE A 31 -5.92 6.42 27.62
C ILE A 31 -7.26 6.19 28.31
N LEU A 32 -7.26 6.23 29.64
CA LEU A 32 -8.46 5.99 30.45
C LEU A 32 -9.54 7.05 30.12
N LEU A 33 -9.13 8.31 29.97
CA LEU A 33 -10.03 9.39 29.57
C LEU A 33 -10.64 9.20 28.18
N ASN A 34 -9.89 8.67 27.21
CA ASN A 34 -10.38 8.44 25.85
C ASN A 34 -11.18 7.13 25.68
N THR A 35 -11.11 6.23 26.67
CA THR A 35 -11.92 5.01 26.73
C THR A 35 -13.16 5.15 27.62
N GLU A 36 -13.42 6.36 28.11
CA GLU A 36 -14.54 6.68 29.02
C GLU A 36 -14.57 5.76 30.26
N GLU A 37 -13.38 5.37 30.74
CA GLU A 37 -13.25 4.53 31.93
C GLU A 37 -13.79 5.27 33.17
N ASN A 38 -14.43 4.54 34.08
CA ASN A 38 -14.92 5.13 35.32
C ASN A 38 -13.72 5.62 36.16
N LYS A 39 -13.78 6.87 36.65
CA LYS A 39 -12.74 7.48 37.48
C LYS A 39 -12.41 6.67 38.74
N GLU A 40 -13.36 5.90 39.26
CA GLU A 40 -13.13 5.00 40.40
C GLU A 40 -12.14 3.87 40.08
N ASN A 41 -12.00 3.50 38.81
CA ASN A 41 -11.08 2.47 38.34
C ASN A 41 -9.68 3.03 38.03
N TYR A 42 -9.45 4.34 38.24
CA TYR A 42 -8.16 4.96 37.91
C TYR A 42 -7.10 4.60 38.95
N PRO A 43 -5.84 4.40 38.53
CA PRO A 43 -4.71 4.41 39.45
C PRO A 43 -4.62 5.74 40.22
N PRO A 44 -4.05 5.75 41.44
CA PRO A 44 -3.87 6.97 42.23
C PRO A 44 -2.75 7.86 41.63
N TYR A 45 -3.11 8.75 40.71
CA TYR A 45 -2.16 9.68 40.08
C TYR A 45 -1.80 10.87 40.99
N THR A 46 -0.54 11.31 40.96
CA THR A 46 0.02 12.44 41.74
C THR A 46 0.25 13.70 40.90
N ILE A 47 -0.22 13.71 39.65
CA ILE A 47 0.06 14.78 38.67
C ILE A 47 -0.79 16.04 38.87
N ASN A 48 -0.20 17.20 38.57
CA ASN A 48 -0.88 18.50 38.55
C ASN A 48 -0.79 19.11 37.13
N ASP A 49 -1.93 19.40 36.52
CA ASP A 49 -2.01 19.90 35.14
C ASP A 49 -1.28 21.25 34.94
N ASP A 50 -1.31 22.16 35.91
CA ASP A 50 -0.70 23.50 35.75
C ASP A 50 0.83 23.41 35.75
N GLN A 51 1.40 22.53 36.58
CA GLN A 51 2.83 22.25 36.58
C GLN A 51 3.28 21.59 35.27
N LEU A 52 2.46 20.68 34.74
CA LEU A 52 2.73 20.03 33.46
C LEU A 52 2.63 21.01 32.28
N ASN A 53 1.69 21.97 32.32
CA ASN A 53 1.60 23.03 31.31
C ASN A 53 2.85 23.91 31.29
N LEU A 54 3.38 24.30 32.45
CA LEU A 54 4.63 25.07 32.53
C LEU A 54 5.83 24.27 31.99
N LEU A 55 5.90 22.99 32.35
CA LEU A 55 6.93 22.09 31.83
C LEU A 55 6.84 21.96 30.30
N ALA A 56 5.63 21.83 29.75
CA ALA A 56 5.40 21.74 28.32
C ALA A 56 5.89 23.01 27.59
N LEU A 57 5.53 24.20 28.10
CA LEU A 57 5.98 25.48 27.55
C LEU A 57 7.51 25.64 27.66
N GLN A 58 8.15 25.09 28.68
CA GLN A 58 9.60 25.09 28.81
C GLN A 58 10.27 24.25 27.72
N TYR A 59 9.74 23.06 27.42
CA TYR A 59 10.20 22.23 26.30
C TYR A 59 10.01 22.95 24.96
N LEU A 60 8.82 23.54 24.72
CA LEU A 60 8.56 24.32 23.51
C LEU A 60 9.52 25.51 23.37
N HIS A 61 9.81 26.22 24.46
CA HIS A 61 10.73 27.34 24.43
C HIS A 61 12.16 26.91 24.06
N LEU A 62 12.66 25.79 24.61
CA LEU A 62 13.97 25.24 24.24
C LEU A 62 14.00 24.82 22.76
N GLY A 63 12.94 24.20 22.28
CA GLY A 63 12.81 23.79 20.88
C GLY A 63 12.74 24.96 19.90
N CYS A 64 11.93 25.98 20.18
CA CYS A 64 11.89 27.19 19.36
C CYS A 64 13.26 27.88 19.31
N ASN A 65 14.00 27.92 20.42
CA ASN A 65 15.34 28.52 20.43
C ASN A 65 16.34 27.74 19.55
N TYR A 66 16.23 26.41 19.46
CA TYR A 66 17.02 25.62 18.50
C TYR A 66 16.67 25.99 17.06
N ALA A 67 15.36 26.04 16.75
CA ALA A 67 14.88 26.34 15.40
C ALA A 67 15.26 27.76 14.94
N GLU A 68 15.21 28.75 15.85
CA GLU A 68 15.64 30.13 15.59
C GLU A 68 17.15 30.27 15.39
N ASN A 69 17.96 29.33 15.91
CA ASN A 69 19.39 29.22 15.67
C ASN A 69 19.72 28.32 14.44
N GLU A 70 18.77 28.13 13.52
CA GLU A 70 18.91 27.31 12.30
C GLU A 70 19.24 25.82 12.58
N ALA A 71 18.98 25.33 13.79
CA ALA A 71 19.16 23.93 14.18
C ALA A 71 17.80 23.21 14.24
N LEU A 72 17.08 23.17 13.12
CA LEU A 72 15.73 22.60 13.02
C LEU A 72 15.67 21.10 13.37
N SER A 73 16.70 20.33 12.99
CA SER A 73 16.80 18.91 13.37
C SER A 73 16.85 18.72 14.88
N ASN A 74 17.64 19.53 15.60
CA ASN A 74 17.73 19.52 17.07
C ASN A 74 16.47 20.07 17.75
N ALA A 75 15.69 20.92 17.06
CA ALA A 75 14.47 21.51 17.59
C ALA A 75 13.30 20.50 17.67
N SER A 76 13.27 19.51 16.78
CA SER A 76 12.18 18.54 16.64
C SER A 76 11.80 17.85 17.97
N VAL A 77 12.77 17.22 18.63
CA VAL A 77 12.57 16.44 19.87
C VAL A 77 11.96 17.27 21.02
N PRO A 78 12.53 18.42 21.42
CA PRO A 78 11.92 19.23 22.49
C PRO A 78 10.57 19.83 22.10
N LEU A 79 10.35 20.19 20.82
CA LEU A 79 9.05 20.67 20.35
C LEU A 79 7.99 19.57 20.44
N GLU A 80 8.32 18.37 20.00
CA GLU A 80 7.43 17.20 20.06
C GLU A 80 7.08 16.84 21.50
N LYS A 81 8.07 16.80 22.42
CA LYS A 81 7.81 16.54 23.85
C LYS A 81 6.88 17.57 24.47
N GLY A 82 7.10 18.86 24.19
CA GLY A 82 6.24 19.93 24.68
C GLY A 82 4.81 19.84 24.13
N ALA A 83 4.67 19.58 22.82
CA ALA A 83 3.37 19.39 22.19
C ALA A 83 2.62 18.16 22.73
N SER A 84 3.32 17.04 22.92
CA SER A 84 2.76 15.79 23.45
C SER A 84 2.22 15.98 24.87
N LEU A 85 2.95 16.70 25.72
CA LEU A 85 2.48 16.95 27.07
C LEU A 85 1.19 17.79 27.09
N LEU A 86 1.12 18.84 26.27
CA LEU A 86 -0.11 19.62 26.11
C LEU A 86 -1.27 18.78 25.56
N GLU A 87 -1.02 17.91 24.59
CA GLU A 87 -2.04 16.99 24.07
C GLU A 87 -2.58 16.05 25.16
N VAL A 88 -1.70 15.45 25.95
CA VAL A 88 -2.09 14.49 27.00
C VAL A 88 -2.95 15.15 28.08
N ILE A 89 -2.74 16.44 28.35
CA ILE A 89 -3.52 17.22 29.32
C ILE A 89 -4.86 17.66 28.72
N HIS A 90 -4.84 18.24 27.51
CA HIS A 90 -5.96 18.99 26.93
C HIS A 90 -6.73 18.25 25.82
N GLY A 91 -6.19 17.19 25.25
CA GLY A 91 -6.75 16.51 24.06
C GLY A 91 -8.00 15.68 24.35
N ALA A 92 -8.14 15.12 25.55
CA ALA A 92 -9.28 14.29 25.92
C ALA A 92 -10.53 15.14 26.20
N LYS A 93 -11.66 14.84 25.53
CA LYS A 93 -12.93 15.59 25.67
C LYS A 93 -13.40 15.71 27.12
N THR A 94 -13.28 14.63 27.89
CA THR A 94 -13.69 14.52 29.29
C THR A 94 -12.85 15.37 30.25
N ASN A 95 -11.70 15.90 29.82
CA ASN A 95 -10.79 16.71 30.63
C ASN A 95 -10.62 18.16 30.11
N ARG A 96 -11.46 18.61 29.17
CA ARG A 96 -11.33 19.95 28.58
C ARG A 96 -11.68 21.06 29.59
N LYS A 97 -10.79 22.03 29.66
CA LYS A 97 -10.92 23.34 30.32
C LYS A 97 -11.06 24.46 29.28
N THR A 98 -11.45 25.67 29.71
CA THR A 98 -11.59 26.87 28.85
C THR A 98 -10.34 27.20 28.03
N VAL A 99 -9.15 26.96 28.56
CA VAL A 99 -7.86 27.21 27.88
C VAL A 99 -7.42 26.10 26.92
N SER A 100 -8.17 24.99 26.84
CA SER A 100 -7.73 23.80 26.12
C SER A 100 -7.65 24.01 24.60
N ASP A 101 -8.52 24.85 24.04
CA ASP A 101 -8.48 25.13 22.59
C ASP A 101 -7.20 25.90 22.22
N TYR A 102 -6.78 26.85 23.06
CA TYR A 102 -5.52 27.58 22.88
C TYR A 102 -4.31 26.65 22.98
N TYR A 103 -4.19 25.86 24.05
CA TYR A 103 -3.07 24.93 24.21
C TYR A 103 -3.09 23.83 23.13
N GLY A 104 -4.27 23.39 22.70
CA GLY A 104 -4.46 22.48 21.59
C GLY A 104 -3.94 23.02 20.27
N LEU A 105 -4.21 24.30 19.98
CA LEU A 105 -3.69 25.00 18.81
C LEU A 105 -2.16 25.15 18.88
N VAL A 106 -1.62 25.60 20.02
CA VAL A 106 -0.17 25.75 20.23
C VAL A 106 0.55 24.40 20.06
N ALA A 107 0.01 23.34 20.65
CA ALA A 107 0.55 21.99 20.50
C ALA A 107 0.51 21.51 19.04
N SER A 108 -0.58 21.78 18.32
CA SER A 108 -0.71 21.41 16.91
C SER A 108 0.30 22.14 16.02
N LEU A 109 0.49 23.45 16.25
CA LEU A 109 1.53 24.24 15.57
C LEU A 109 2.94 23.75 15.91
N ALA A 110 3.21 23.43 17.18
CA ALA A 110 4.50 22.91 17.62
C ALA A 110 4.83 21.55 16.99
N TYR A 111 3.87 20.63 16.90
CA TYR A 111 4.04 19.39 16.14
C TYR A 111 4.37 19.67 14.66
N TYR A 112 3.72 20.67 14.05
CA TYR A 112 4.02 21.04 12.66
C TYR A 112 5.47 21.52 12.49
N VAL A 113 5.95 22.37 13.39
CA VAL A 113 7.35 22.84 13.40
C VAL A 113 8.32 21.68 13.61
N ALA A 114 7.95 20.68 14.41
CA ALA A 114 8.72 19.46 14.61
C ALA A 114 8.70 18.50 13.41
N PHE A 115 8.05 18.87 12.30
CA PHE A 115 7.79 18.02 11.13
C PHE A 115 6.89 16.81 11.41
N GLU A 116 6.17 16.83 12.53
CA GLU A 116 5.15 15.84 12.93
C GLU A 116 3.76 16.20 12.37
N TYR A 117 3.69 16.36 11.03
CA TYR A 117 2.48 16.83 10.34
C TYR A 117 1.24 15.96 10.62
N SER A 118 1.45 14.65 10.77
CA SER A 118 0.41 13.69 11.12
C SER A 118 -0.21 14.03 12.48
N LYS A 119 0.63 14.22 13.50
CA LYS A 119 0.20 14.55 14.88
C LYS A 119 -0.49 15.91 14.93
N ALA A 120 0.07 16.92 14.24
CA ALA A 120 -0.52 18.26 14.13
C ALA A 120 -1.95 18.22 13.55
N PHE A 121 -2.12 17.51 12.44
CA PHE A 121 -3.40 17.36 11.75
C PHE A 121 -4.45 16.62 12.58
N ILE A 122 -4.04 15.59 13.33
CA ILE A 122 -4.95 14.79 14.16
C ILE A 122 -5.39 15.60 15.38
N LEU A 123 -4.45 16.29 16.02
CA LEU A 123 -4.69 17.02 17.25
C LEU A 123 -5.63 18.20 17.02
N ILE A 124 -5.42 19.00 15.97
CA ILE A 124 -6.22 20.20 15.72
C ILE A 124 -7.71 19.89 15.51
N LYS A 125 -8.04 18.69 14.99
CA LYS A 125 -9.43 18.23 14.79
C LYS A 125 -10.17 17.94 16.09
N LYS A 126 -9.45 17.84 17.21
CA LYS A 126 -10.07 17.63 18.51
C LYS A 126 -10.67 18.96 19.02
N PHE A 127 -10.11 20.11 18.68
CA PHE A 127 -10.48 21.41 19.27
C PHE A 127 -11.48 22.19 18.41
N GLU A 128 -12.21 23.10 19.06
CA GLU A 128 -13.16 23.99 18.38
C GLU A 128 -12.48 25.32 18.07
N ALA A 129 -12.71 25.81 16.85
CA ALA A 129 -12.15 27.06 16.40
C ALA A 129 -13.03 28.25 16.85
N ASN A 130 -12.81 28.70 18.09
CA ASN A 130 -13.64 29.72 18.73
C ASN A 130 -13.27 31.17 18.33
N THR A 131 -12.18 31.36 17.60
CA THR A 131 -11.75 32.66 17.06
C THR A 131 -11.49 32.56 15.55
N ILE A 132 -11.48 33.70 14.86
CA ILE A 132 -11.18 33.76 13.43
C ILE A 132 -9.75 33.25 13.16
N ILE A 133 -8.78 33.66 13.99
CA ILE A 133 -7.39 33.17 13.91
C ILE A 133 -7.33 31.65 14.09
N ALA A 134 -8.00 31.10 15.12
CA ALA A 134 -8.04 29.65 15.34
C ALA A 134 -8.72 28.92 14.18
N SER A 135 -9.73 29.52 13.54
CA SER A 135 -10.41 28.96 12.38
C SER A 135 -9.50 28.87 11.16
N MET A 136 -8.81 29.97 10.84
CA MET A 136 -7.86 30.00 9.73
C MET A 136 -6.72 28.99 9.94
N LEU A 137 -6.12 28.97 11.13
CA LEU A 137 -5.04 28.05 11.46
C LEU A 137 -5.51 26.60 11.54
N GLY A 138 -6.72 26.38 12.04
CA GLY A 138 -7.38 25.07 12.04
C GLY A 138 -7.52 24.52 10.64
N LEU A 139 -8.07 25.30 9.71
CA LEU A 139 -8.22 24.92 8.31
C LEU A 139 -6.87 24.71 7.60
N PHE A 140 -5.86 25.55 7.91
CA PHE A 140 -4.50 25.41 7.39
C PHE A 140 -3.86 24.10 7.83
N LEU A 141 -3.85 23.80 9.14
CA LEU A 141 -3.28 22.57 9.69
C LEU A 141 -4.05 21.32 9.25
N GLN A 142 -5.35 21.45 9.00
CA GLN A 142 -6.18 20.39 8.41
C GLN A 142 -6.01 20.27 6.89
N ARG A 143 -5.17 21.11 6.25
CA ARG A 143 -4.96 21.17 4.80
C ARG A 143 -6.28 21.32 4.01
N ASN A 144 -7.27 21.98 4.60
CA ASN A 144 -8.54 22.25 3.95
C ASN A 144 -8.47 23.61 3.25
N PHE A 145 -7.65 23.68 2.20
CA PHE A 145 -7.37 24.93 1.52
C PHE A 145 -8.56 25.49 0.73
N ILE A 146 -9.55 24.66 0.40
CA ILE A 146 -10.80 25.13 -0.21
C ILE A 146 -11.55 26.03 0.77
N GLN A 147 -11.90 25.50 1.95
CA GLN A 147 -12.59 26.27 2.98
C GLN A 147 -11.73 27.41 3.53
N LEU A 148 -10.41 27.22 3.62
CA LEU A 148 -9.50 28.29 4.04
C LEU A 148 -9.52 29.44 3.03
N ASN A 149 -9.43 29.14 1.73
CA ASN A 149 -9.49 30.18 0.70
C ASN A 149 -10.83 30.92 0.72
N ASP A 150 -11.96 30.22 0.91
CA ASP A 150 -13.27 30.88 1.03
C ASP A 150 -13.29 31.86 2.22
N LEU A 151 -12.78 31.43 3.38
CA LEU A 151 -12.68 32.27 4.57
C LEU A 151 -11.75 33.48 4.35
N LEU A 152 -10.54 33.24 3.83
CA LEU A 152 -9.57 34.30 3.54
C LEU A 152 -10.14 35.32 2.55
N SER A 153 -10.82 34.85 1.50
CA SER A 153 -11.44 35.70 0.48
C SER A 153 -12.54 36.57 1.08
N SER A 154 -13.41 36.03 1.92
CA SER A 154 -14.45 36.81 2.61
C SER A 154 -13.85 37.90 3.51
N MET A 155 -12.77 37.58 4.24
CA MET A 155 -12.10 38.54 5.12
C MET A 155 -11.39 39.64 4.36
N LEU A 156 -10.68 39.30 3.28
CA LEU A 156 -9.93 40.26 2.47
C LEU A 156 -10.85 41.22 1.69
N MET A 157 -12.10 40.81 1.44
CA MET A 157 -13.12 41.65 0.78
C MET A 157 -13.95 42.48 1.74
N ASP A 158 -14.08 42.08 3.02
CA ASP A 158 -14.90 42.82 3.98
C ASP A 158 -14.30 44.20 4.26
N SER A 159 -15.12 45.22 4.02
CA SER A 159 -14.83 46.63 4.32
C SER A 159 -14.28 46.87 5.73
N LYS A 160 -14.61 46.04 6.71
CA LYS A 160 -14.13 46.14 8.10
C LYS A 160 -12.63 45.91 8.26
N TYR A 161 -12.00 45.20 7.33
CA TYR A 161 -10.56 44.91 7.36
C TYR A 161 -9.75 45.84 6.47
N ARG A 162 -10.37 46.87 5.87
CA ARG A 162 -9.65 47.87 5.09
C ARG A 162 -8.82 48.79 5.99
N ASP A 163 -7.64 49.18 5.50
CA ASP A 163 -6.66 49.96 6.26
C ASP A 163 -7.25 51.27 6.82
N ASP A 164 -8.14 51.95 6.08
CA ASP A 164 -8.82 53.18 6.52
C ASP A 164 -9.77 52.93 7.70
N LYS A 165 -10.51 51.82 7.68
CA LYS A 165 -11.45 51.45 8.75
C LYS A 165 -10.77 50.87 9.99
N VAL A 166 -9.69 50.11 9.79
CA VAL A 166 -8.88 49.59 10.90
C VAL A 166 -8.15 50.74 11.60
N ALA A 167 -7.66 51.73 10.86
CA ALA A 167 -7.01 52.91 11.42
C ALA A 167 -7.96 53.85 12.20
N GLU A 168 -9.26 53.85 11.87
CA GLU A 168 -10.29 54.64 12.58
C GLU A 168 -10.66 54.05 13.96
N ASN A 169 -10.42 52.76 14.21
CA ASN A 169 -10.74 52.07 15.46
C ASN A 169 -9.50 51.91 16.35
N SER A 170 -9.24 52.88 17.23
CA SER A 170 -8.07 52.89 18.14
C SER A 170 -8.24 52.08 19.45
N GLU A 171 -9.16 51.12 19.50
CA GLU A 171 -9.46 50.29 20.68
C GLU A 171 -9.00 48.82 20.46
N GLU A 172 -9.12 47.95 21.48
CA GLU A 172 -8.74 46.53 21.43
C GLU A 172 -9.28 45.78 20.19
N GLU A 173 -10.47 46.17 19.71
CA GLU A 173 -11.12 45.59 18.52
C GLU A 173 -10.35 45.91 17.21
N GLY A 174 -9.67 47.06 17.14
CA GLY A 174 -8.80 47.42 16.01
C GLY A 174 -7.52 46.58 16.00
N ASN A 175 -6.88 46.41 17.17
CA ASN A 175 -5.69 45.58 17.33
C ASN A 175 -5.95 44.12 16.94
N GLN A 176 -7.10 43.55 17.35
CA GLN A 176 -7.47 42.19 16.98
C GLN A 176 -7.65 42.02 15.46
N LYS A 177 -8.26 42.99 14.78
CA LYS A 177 -8.43 42.96 13.32
C LYS A 177 -7.09 43.05 12.58
N ILE A 178 -6.10 43.77 13.10
CA ILE A 178 -4.73 43.81 12.55
C ILE A 178 -4.09 42.42 12.61
N TYR A 179 -4.23 41.70 13.74
CA TYR A 179 -3.73 40.33 13.85
C TYR A 179 -4.43 39.40 12.84
N GLU A 180 -5.76 39.46 12.78
CA GLU A 180 -6.58 38.64 11.88
C GLU A 180 -6.19 38.84 10.40
N ILE A 181 -6.18 40.09 9.91
CA ILE A 181 -5.91 40.37 8.50
C ILE A 181 -4.47 40.07 8.10
N THR A 182 -3.50 40.31 8.99
CA THR A 182 -2.08 40.06 8.70
C THR A 182 -1.81 38.56 8.64
N ILE A 183 -2.36 37.78 9.58
CA ILE A 183 -2.28 36.31 9.54
C ILE A 183 -2.98 35.76 8.28
N ALA A 184 -4.15 36.32 7.92
CA ALA A 184 -4.86 35.94 6.69
C ALA A 184 -3.98 36.12 5.43
N LYS A 185 -3.37 37.30 5.27
CA LYS A 185 -2.44 37.58 4.16
C LYS A 185 -1.24 36.63 4.14
N SER A 186 -0.65 36.33 5.30
CA SER A 186 0.46 35.39 5.40
C SER A 186 0.06 33.95 5.04
N LEU A 187 -1.12 33.48 5.46
CA LEU A 187 -1.62 32.16 5.10
C LEU A 187 -1.95 32.06 3.60
N ASN A 188 -2.49 33.13 3.00
CA ASN A 188 -2.69 33.17 1.54
C ASN A 188 -1.35 32.99 0.80
N GLY A 189 -0.30 33.68 1.23
CA GLY A 189 1.03 33.50 0.64
C GLY A 189 1.62 32.11 0.84
N PHE A 190 1.33 31.43 1.97
CA PHE A 190 1.69 30.01 2.16
C PHE A 190 0.97 29.10 1.16
N ILE A 191 -0.33 29.32 0.93
CA ILE A 191 -1.13 28.53 -0.03
C ILE A 191 -0.63 28.75 -1.47
N GLN A 192 -0.29 30.00 -1.84
CA GLN A 192 0.33 30.29 -3.13
C GLN A 192 1.66 29.56 -3.30
N PHE A 193 2.50 29.58 -2.27
CA PHE A 193 3.76 28.84 -2.31
C PHE A 193 3.54 27.33 -2.48
N TYR A 194 2.59 26.73 -1.77
CA TYR A 194 2.28 25.30 -1.94
C TYR A 194 1.71 24.95 -3.31
N THR A 195 0.92 25.85 -3.91
CA THR A 195 0.25 25.59 -5.18
C THR A 195 1.14 25.81 -6.40
N SER A 196 2.08 26.77 -6.33
CA SER A 196 2.87 27.18 -7.48
C SER A 196 4.39 27.26 -7.25
N GLY A 197 4.87 27.01 -6.03
CA GLY A 197 6.28 27.22 -5.67
C GLY A 197 6.71 28.69 -5.61
N ASN A 198 5.77 29.65 -5.50
CA ASN A 198 6.08 31.08 -5.51
C ASN A 198 6.85 31.52 -4.25
N GLN A 199 8.17 31.64 -4.37
CA GLN A 199 9.05 32.04 -3.26
C GLN A 199 8.81 33.49 -2.79
N GLN A 200 8.42 34.39 -3.69
CA GLN A 200 8.17 35.79 -3.35
C GLN A 200 6.98 35.92 -2.40
N ALA A 201 5.89 35.17 -2.65
CA ALA A 201 4.73 35.14 -1.77
C ALA A 201 5.10 34.65 -0.35
N LEU A 202 5.99 33.67 -0.25
CA LEU A 202 6.49 33.16 1.04
C LEU A 202 7.35 34.20 1.79
N GLU A 203 8.25 34.90 1.10
CA GLU A 203 9.07 35.96 1.72
C GLU A 203 8.22 37.15 2.18
N ASN A 204 7.24 37.57 1.38
CA ASN A 204 6.29 38.60 1.78
C ASN A 204 5.52 38.19 3.05
N SER A 205 5.09 36.93 3.12
CA SER A 205 4.39 36.37 4.29
C SER A 205 5.29 36.38 5.55
N ARG A 206 6.57 36.02 5.40
CA ARG A 206 7.57 36.07 6.48
C ARG A 206 7.79 37.50 6.97
N PHE A 207 7.87 38.47 6.05
CA PHE A 207 8.03 39.88 6.40
C PHE A 207 6.85 40.39 7.25
N LEU A 208 5.62 40.08 6.83
CA LEU A 208 4.40 40.42 7.57
C LEU A 208 4.41 39.83 8.99
N LEU A 209 4.69 38.53 9.14
CA LEU A 209 4.73 37.87 10.44
C LEU A 209 5.84 38.39 11.36
N ARG A 210 7.01 38.75 10.83
CA ARG A 210 8.10 39.36 11.63
C ARG A 210 7.70 40.70 12.22
N ASN A 211 6.99 41.52 11.45
CA ASN A 211 6.47 42.80 11.93
C ASN A 211 5.36 42.57 12.96
N LEU A 212 4.44 41.64 12.70
CA LEU A 212 3.37 41.30 13.63
C LEU A 212 3.89 40.77 14.97
N LYS A 213 4.96 39.97 14.96
CA LYS A 213 5.61 39.48 16.18
C LYS A 213 6.10 40.63 17.06
N LYS A 214 6.75 41.64 16.47
CA LYS A 214 7.22 42.83 17.19
C LYS A 214 6.05 43.62 17.80
N ILE A 215 4.94 43.72 17.08
CA ILE A 215 3.72 44.38 17.58
C ILE A 215 3.18 43.62 18.79
N ALA A 216 3.05 42.29 18.71
CA ALA A 216 2.61 41.46 19.84
C ALA A 216 3.55 41.56 21.05
N GLU A 217 4.86 41.71 20.84
CA GLU A 217 5.83 41.96 21.92
C GLU A 217 5.62 43.31 22.60
N LEU A 218 5.30 44.36 21.84
CA LEU A 218 5.04 45.70 22.37
C LEU A 218 3.73 45.78 23.14
N GLU A 219 2.71 45.04 22.71
CA GLU A 219 1.39 44.96 23.34
C GLU A 219 1.32 43.94 24.51
N GLU A 220 2.43 43.25 24.81
CA GLU A 220 2.50 42.21 25.84
C GLU A 220 1.51 41.04 25.65
N ASP A 221 1.02 40.80 24.42
CA ASP A 221 0.13 39.68 24.10
C ASP A 221 0.91 38.38 23.91
N ALA A 222 1.16 37.69 25.02
CA ALA A 222 1.88 36.43 25.03
C ALA A 222 1.19 35.32 24.21
N GLY A 223 -0.14 35.33 24.10
CA GLY A 223 -0.92 34.30 23.41
C GLY A 223 -0.71 34.37 21.90
N ILE A 224 -0.92 35.56 21.33
CA ILE A 224 -0.69 35.83 19.91
C ILE A 224 0.80 35.73 19.58
N TRP A 225 1.69 36.18 20.47
CA TRP A 225 3.13 36.05 20.29
C TRP A 225 3.58 34.60 20.04
N TRP A 226 3.06 33.64 20.82
CA TRP A 226 3.39 32.22 20.64
C TRP A 226 2.93 31.69 19.28
N ILE A 227 1.72 32.05 18.85
CA ILE A 227 1.17 31.65 17.56
C ILE A 227 2.04 32.20 16.41
N ILE A 228 2.35 33.50 16.43
CA ILE A 228 3.16 34.14 15.37
C ILE A 228 4.58 33.54 15.35
N ARG A 229 5.18 33.31 16.52
CA ARG A 229 6.50 32.69 16.64
C ARG A 229 6.51 31.32 15.97
N LEU A 230 5.52 30.48 16.23
CA LEU A 230 5.42 29.15 15.61
C LEU A 230 5.15 29.24 14.10
N LEU A 231 4.30 30.17 13.64
CA LEU A 231 4.07 30.38 12.20
C LEU A 231 5.33 30.78 11.43
N LEU A 232 6.17 31.64 12.01
CA LEU A 232 7.47 31.96 11.44
C LEU A 232 8.35 30.71 11.29
N LEU A 233 8.40 29.86 12.33
CA LEU A 233 9.17 28.61 12.29
C LEU A 233 8.60 27.60 11.27
N ILE A 234 7.28 27.49 11.15
CA ILE A 234 6.61 26.70 10.10
C ILE A 234 7.08 27.17 8.73
N SER A 235 7.04 28.48 8.49
CA SER A 235 7.45 29.05 7.21
C SER A 235 8.92 28.72 6.90
N ASN A 236 9.82 28.73 7.90
CA ASN A 236 11.23 28.35 7.71
C ASN A 236 11.35 26.87 7.33
N GLY A 237 10.56 26.00 7.95
CA GLY A 237 10.49 24.58 7.63
C GLY A 237 10.12 24.26 6.17
N PHE A 238 9.42 25.17 5.47
CA PHE A 238 9.09 24.98 4.05
C PHE A 238 10.33 24.90 3.16
N ASN A 239 11.42 25.58 3.53
CA ASN A 239 12.69 25.48 2.80
C ASN A 239 13.25 24.05 2.84
N GLU A 240 13.00 23.33 3.94
CA GLU A 240 13.50 21.96 4.13
C GLU A 240 12.53 20.88 3.68
N ALA A 241 11.22 21.15 3.68
CA ALA A 241 10.21 20.10 3.58
C ALA A 241 9.26 20.18 2.39
N ALA A 242 9.03 21.37 1.84
CA ALA A 242 8.06 21.55 0.77
C ALA A 242 8.52 20.84 -0.51
N ILE A 243 7.58 20.20 -1.21
CA ILE A 243 7.88 19.39 -2.41
C ILE A 243 8.61 20.19 -3.48
N TRP A 244 8.23 21.46 -3.69
CA TRP A 244 8.87 22.36 -4.65
C TRP A 244 10.35 22.57 -4.35
N ASN A 245 10.68 22.86 -3.08
CA ASN A 245 12.05 23.17 -2.67
C ASN A 245 12.93 21.91 -2.57
N VAL A 246 12.35 20.79 -2.09
CA VAL A 246 13.11 19.54 -1.99
C VAL A 246 13.42 18.99 -3.39
N LEU A 247 12.43 18.97 -4.29
CA LEU A 247 12.63 18.41 -5.63
C LEU A 247 13.43 19.35 -6.55
N ALA A 248 13.43 20.66 -6.31
CA ALA A 248 14.30 21.59 -7.03
C ALA A 248 15.81 21.30 -6.87
N LYS A 249 16.20 20.54 -5.83
CA LYS A 249 17.60 20.10 -5.65
C LYS A 249 18.02 19.01 -6.64
N TYR A 250 17.06 18.24 -7.16
CA TYR A 250 17.32 17.05 -7.98
C TYR A 250 16.77 17.17 -9.40
N PHE A 251 15.79 18.04 -9.64
CA PHE A 251 15.09 18.18 -10.91
C PHE A 251 15.05 19.63 -11.37
N ASN A 252 15.06 19.82 -12.69
CA ASN A 252 14.68 21.10 -13.28
C ASN A 252 13.15 21.28 -13.17
N ILE A 253 12.70 22.09 -12.22
CA ILE A 253 11.27 22.36 -11.96
C ILE A 253 10.54 23.06 -13.11
N GLU A 254 11.26 23.66 -14.07
CA GLU A 254 10.65 24.24 -15.27
C GLU A 254 10.39 23.21 -16.37
N ASN A 255 10.92 21.99 -16.24
CA ASN A 255 10.54 20.90 -17.12
C ASN A 255 9.04 20.59 -16.96
N ILE A 256 8.30 20.60 -18.07
CA ILE A 256 6.84 20.41 -18.06
C ILE A 256 6.40 19.08 -17.42
N GLN A 257 7.15 18.00 -17.61
CA GLN A 257 6.86 16.68 -17.04
C GLN A 257 6.99 16.70 -15.52
N VAL A 258 8.06 17.33 -14.99
CA VAL A 258 8.30 17.50 -13.55
C VAL A 258 7.27 18.46 -12.93
N LYS A 259 6.96 19.56 -13.61
CA LYS A 259 5.96 20.54 -13.17
C LYS A 259 4.56 19.94 -13.09
N ASN A 260 4.18 19.12 -14.06
CA ASN A 260 2.91 18.39 -14.03
C ASN A 260 2.88 17.33 -12.92
N TYR A 261 4.01 16.66 -12.64
CA TYR A 261 4.11 15.73 -11.52
C TYR A 261 3.85 16.45 -10.19
N LEU A 262 4.55 17.57 -9.95
CA LEU A 262 4.34 18.41 -8.76
C LEU A 262 2.90 18.89 -8.63
N ARG A 263 2.29 19.38 -9.72
CA ARG A 263 0.88 19.79 -9.74
C ARG A 263 -0.07 18.63 -9.42
N SER A 264 0.18 17.43 -9.94
CA SER A 264 -0.62 16.24 -9.60
C SER A 264 -0.57 15.93 -8.12
N LEU A 265 0.58 16.08 -7.47
CA LEU A 265 0.70 15.90 -6.02
C LEU A 265 -0.09 16.95 -5.23
N VAL A 266 0.03 18.22 -5.63
CA VAL A 266 -0.61 19.36 -4.96
C VAL A 266 -2.14 19.29 -5.05
N TYR A 267 -2.67 18.93 -6.22
CA TYR A 267 -4.11 18.93 -6.49
C TYR A 267 -4.80 17.59 -6.24
N LEU A 268 -4.05 16.56 -5.85
CA LEU A 268 -4.59 15.23 -5.54
C LEU A 268 -5.72 15.31 -4.50
N GLN A 269 -6.87 14.70 -4.78
CA GLN A 269 -8.01 14.64 -3.86
C GLN A 269 -8.12 13.28 -3.17
N PRO A 270 -8.56 13.22 -1.89
CA PRO A 270 -9.11 14.32 -1.09
C PRO A 270 -8.07 15.23 -0.39
N ARG A 271 -6.77 14.95 -0.52
CA ARG A 271 -5.71 15.72 0.13
C ARG A 271 -4.48 15.82 -0.75
N GLY A 272 -4.04 17.04 -1.00
CA GLY A 272 -2.78 17.30 -1.67
C GLY A 272 -1.57 16.93 -0.81
N HIS A 273 -0.46 16.64 -1.48
CA HIS A 273 0.85 16.42 -0.87
C HIS A 273 1.70 17.67 -1.06
N TYR A 274 1.91 18.42 0.04
CA TYR A 274 2.63 19.69 0.01
C TYR A 274 4.06 19.58 0.56
N GLU A 275 4.31 18.60 1.44
CA GLU A 275 5.62 18.34 2.03
C GLU A 275 5.97 16.85 2.04
N LEU A 276 7.28 16.58 2.10
CA LEU A 276 7.85 15.26 2.30
C LEU A 276 8.18 15.00 3.78
N PHE A 277 7.99 13.75 4.21
CA PHE A 277 8.38 13.30 5.54
C PHE A 277 9.91 13.31 5.74
N ILE A 278 10.35 13.29 7.00
CA ILE A 278 11.78 13.27 7.36
C ILE A 278 12.50 12.09 6.67
N THR A 279 11.91 10.90 6.73
CA THR A 279 12.45 9.68 6.09
C THR A 279 12.53 9.80 4.58
N GLN A 280 11.51 10.37 3.94
CA GLN A 280 11.48 10.56 2.49
C GLN A 280 12.62 11.48 2.06
N ARG A 281 12.74 12.65 2.68
CA ARG A 281 13.77 13.64 2.37
C ARG A 281 15.18 13.11 2.57
N ALA A 282 15.42 12.46 3.71
CA ALA A 282 16.74 11.93 4.05
C ALA A 282 17.16 10.75 3.15
N ALA A 283 16.22 10.03 2.55
CA ALA A 283 16.52 8.93 1.63
C ALA A 283 16.90 9.41 0.21
N LEU A 284 16.43 10.60 -0.21
CA LEU A 284 16.53 11.03 -1.62
C LEU A 284 17.97 11.15 -2.11
N ASP A 285 18.88 11.72 -1.31
CA ASP A 285 20.28 11.89 -1.71
C ASP A 285 20.93 10.55 -2.08
N GLN A 286 20.65 9.51 -1.32
CA GLN A 286 21.22 8.18 -1.55
C GLN A 286 20.52 7.42 -2.67
N VAL A 287 19.19 7.56 -2.78
CA VAL A 287 18.39 6.90 -3.83
C VAL A 287 18.66 7.50 -5.22
N ILE A 288 18.86 8.81 -5.30
CA ILE A 288 19.02 9.53 -6.57
C ILE A 288 20.46 9.43 -7.07
N ASN A 289 21.45 9.69 -6.21
CA ASN A 289 22.85 9.81 -6.61
C ASN A 289 23.60 8.47 -6.71
N SER A 290 22.97 7.35 -6.30
CA SER A 290 23.62 6.05 -6.42
C SER A 290 23.61 5.52 -7.86
N GLU A 291 24.79 5.13 -8.35
CA GLU A 291 24.97 4.56 -9.69
C GLU A 291 24.39 3.15 -9.80
N CYS A 292 24.68 2.27 -8.83
CA CYS A 292 24.27 0.86 -8.86
C CYS A 292 22.92 0.60 -8.16
N GLY A 293 22.41 1.57 -7.39
CA GLY A 293 21.14 1.42 -6.66
C GLY A 293 21.22 1.62 -5.14
N CYS A 294 20.12 1.37 -4.44
CA CYS A 294 20.05 1.57 -2.99
C CYS A 294 19.03 0.61 -2.33
N VAL A 295 19.33 0.20 -1.09
CA VAL A 295 18.39 -0.49 -0.19
C VAL A 295 17.80 0.51 0.80
N VAL A 296 16.49 0.71 0.76
CA VAL A 296 15.76 1.57 1.69
C VAL A 296 14.97 0.71 2.68
N SER A 297 15.44 0.71 3.93
CA SER A 297 14.82 0.00 5.05
C SER A 297 14.20 1.01 6.02
N ILE A 298 12.92 1.30 5.79
CA ILE A 298 12.11 2.18 6.65
C ILE A 298 10.79 1.49 7.01
N PRO A 299 10.18 1.81 8.16
CA PRO A 299 8.90 1.25 8.54
C PRO A 299 7.77 1.41 7.53
N THR A 300 6.76 0.55 7.64
CA THR A 300 5.47 0.71 6.97
C THR A 300 4.84 2.05 7.34
N SER A 301 4.13 2.66 6.40
CA SER A 301 3.53 4.01 6.51
C SER A 301 4.52 5.19 6.55
N SER A 302 5.84 4.97 6.53
CA SER A 302 6.85 6.04 6.48
C SER A 302 7.14 6.60 5.08
N GLY A 303 6.36 6.17 4.08
CA GLY A 303 6.32 6.82 2.75
C GLY A 303 7.19 6.20 1.65
N LYS A 304 7.42 4.87 1.66
CA LYS A 304 8.20 4.14 0.63
C LYS A 304 7.73 4.40 -0.80
N THR A 305 6.41 4.40 -1.04
CA THR A 305 5.82 4.61 -2.38
C THR A 305 6.26 5.94 -2.99
N ARG A 306 6.31 7.02 -2.19
CA ARG A 306 6.78 8.34 -2.64
C ARG A 306 8.26 8.34 -3.05
N ILE A 307 9.09 7.58 -2.33
CA ILE A 307 10.52 7.42 -2.68
C ILE A 307 10.62 6.69 -4.03
N ALA A 308 9.83 5.64 -4.22
CA ALA A 308 9.73 4.92 -5.49
C ALA A 308 9.29 5.85 -6.64
N GLU A 309 8.24 6.64 -6.45
CA GLU A 309 7.74 7.61 -7.43
C GLU A 309 8.81 8.61 -7.87
N ILE A 310 9.56 9.17 -6.91
CA ILE A 310 10.62 10.14 -7.22
C ILE A 310 11.79 9.45 -7.95
N ALA A 311 12.13 8.22 -7.58
CA ALA A 311 13.16 7.43 -8.28
C ALA A 311 12.76 7.08 -9.72
N ILE A 312 11.47 6.78 -9.95
CA ILE A 312 10.88 6.56 -11.28
C ILE A 312 11.02 7.82 -12.13
N LEU A 313 10.56 8.97 -11.61
CA LEU A 313 10.65 10.26 -12.31
C LEU A 313 12.11 10.59 -12.67
N HIS A 314 13.05 10.39 -11.74
CA HIS A 314 14.47 10.57 -12.00
C HIS A 314 14.98 9.67 -13.11
N SER A 315 14.66 8.37 -13.08
CA SER A 315 15.14 7.43 -14.09
C SER A 315 14.63 7.78 -15.49
N ILE A 316 13.36 8.19 -15.63
CA ILE A 316 12.78 8.62 -16.91
C ILE A 316 13.43 9.92 -17.40
N GLN A 317 13.69 10.87 -16.52
CA GLN A 317 14.37 12.12 -16.89
C GLN A 317 15.83 11.88 -17.33
N SER A 318 16.52 10.93 -16.70
CA SER A 318 17.89 10.56 -17.08
C SER A 318 17.95 9.70 -18.35
N ASN A 319 16.97 8.81 -18.56
CA ASN A 319 16.90 7.94 -19.73
C ASN A 319 15.44 7.80 -20.22
N PRO A 320 14.99 8.68 -21.13
CA PRO A 320 13.60 8.70 -21.62
C PRO A 320 13.15 7.42 -22.35
N ASP A 321 14.09 6.71 -22.99
CA ASP A 321 13.83 5.46 -23.71
C ASP A 321 13.91 4.23 -22.78
N GLY A 322 14.42 4.43 -21.55
CA GLY A 322 14.56 3.38 -20.55
C GLY A 322 13.22 2.92 -19.99
N LYS A 323 13.05 1.61 -19.88
CA LYS A 323 11.92 1.00 -19.17
C LYS A 323 12.24 0.86 -17.68
N ILE A 324 11.21 0.86 -16.86
CA ILE A 324 11.30 0.67 -15.41
C ILE A 324 10.50 -0.56 -15.04
N LEU A 325 11.10 -1.47 -14.28
CA LEU A 325 10.41 -2.63 -13.71
C LEU A 325 10.11 -2.36 -12.23
N TYR A 326 8.86 -2.43 -11.84
CA TYR A 326 8.40 -2.43 -10.46
C TYR A 326 7.89 -3.84 -10.12
N VAL A 327 8.66 -4.54 -9.28
CA VAL A 327 8.31 -5.89 -8.80
C VAL A 327 7.59 -5.79 -7.47
N ALA A 328 6.29 -6.12 -7.48
CA ALA A 328 5.47 -6.20 -6.27
C ALA A 328 5.21 -7.67 -5.91
N PRO A 329 5.37 -8.09 -4.64
CA PRO A 329 5.28 -9.50 -4.25
C PRO A 329 3.90 -10.14 -4.40
N PHE A 330 2.82 -9.35 -4.46
CA PHE A 330 1.45 -9.86 -4.53
C PHE A 330 0.62 -9.06 -5.53
N ARG A 331 -0.34 -9.73 -6.18
CA ARG A 331 -1.23 -9.12 -7.20
C ARG A 331 -2.03 -7.93 -6.66
N SER A 332 -2.52 -8.04 -5.44
CA SER A 332 -3.29 -6.97 -4.77
C SER A 332 -2.44 -5.72 -4.49
N LEU A 333 -1.16 -5.89 -4.17
CA LEU A 333 -0.21 -4.80 -4.00
C LEU A 333 0.20 -4.19 -5.35
N ALA A 334 0.41 -5.03 -6.38
CA ALA A 334 0.67 -4.55 -7.74
C ALA A 334 -0.48 -3.67 -8.28
N PHE A 335 -1.73 -4.13 -8.14
CA PHE A 335 -2.94 -3.37 -8.49
C PHE A 335 -3.00 -2.03 -7.77
N GLU A 336 -2.64 -2.00 -6.48
CA GLU A 336 -2.64 -0.76 -5.72
C GLU A 336 -1.59 0.23 -6.21
N ILE A 337 -0.35 -0.24 -6.38
CA ILE A 337 0.76 0.61 -6.80
C ILE A 337 0.45 1.18 -8.18
N GLU A 338 -0.11 0.38 -9.07
CA GLU A 338 -0.59 0.84 -10.36
C GLU A 338 -1.58 1.99 -10.24
N ASN A 339 -2.71 1.81 -9.56
CA ASN A 339 -3.72 2.87 -9.43
C ASN A 339 -3.14 4.15 -8.80
N SER A 340 -2.22 4.00 -7.84
CA SER A 340 -1.56 5.12 -7.20
C SER A 340 -0.62 5.84 -8.16
N LEU A 341 0.22 5.10 -8.90
CA LEU A 341 1.18 5.66 -9.84
C LEU A 341 0.48 6.27 -11.06
N GLU A 342 -0.50 5.58 -11.64
CA GLU A 342 -1.29 6.06 -12.78
C GLU A 342 -1.93 7.41 -12.45
N LYS A 343 -2.63 7.52 -11.31
CA LYS A 343 -3.30 8.77 -10.90
C LYS A 343 -2.33 9.96 -10.76
N VAL A 344 -1.07 9.71 -10.41
CA VAL A 344 -0.04 10.75 -10.23
C VAL A 344 0.67 11.07 -11.54
N PHE A 345 0.97 10.05 -12.34
CA PHE A 345 1.78 10.16 -13.55
C PHE A 345 1.01 10.45 -14.83
N GLN A 346 -0.32 10.28 -14.83
CA GLN A 346 -1.18 10.51 -16.00
C GLN A 346 -0.97 11.91 -16.61
N SER A 347 -0.81 12.94 -15.78
CA SER A 347 -0.59 14.33 -16.22
C SER A 347 0.81 14.60 -16.75
N SER A 348 1.77 13.76 -16.36
CA SER A 348 3.18 13.85 -16.72
C SER A 348 3.50 13.07 -17.99
N GLY A 349 2.50 12.43 -18.62
CA GLY A 349 2.69 11.64 -19.84
C GLY A 349 3.53 10.36 -19.62
N ILE A 350 3.65 9.90 -18.37
CA ILE A 350 4.31 8.63 -18.04
C ILE A 350 3.23 7.57 -18.00
N VAL A 351 3.35 6.58 -18.89
CA VAL A 351 2.39 5.48 -19.03
C VAL A 351 2.83 4.32 -18.14
N VAL A 352 1.90 3.81 -17.34
CA VAL A 352 2.07 2.67 -16.44
C VAL A 352 1.30 1.49 -17.04
N SER A 353 1.92 0.30 -17.12
CA SER A 353 1.27 -0.90 -17.65
C SER A 353 0.56 -1.74 -16.59
N HIS A 354 -0.45 -2.48 -17.03
CA HIS A 354 -1.37 -3.27 -16.20
C HIS A 354 -1.08 -4.79 -16.28
N LEU A 355 -0.14 -5.32 -15.49
CA LEU A 355 0.35 -6.70 -15.66
C LEU A 355 0.40 -7.51 -14.34
N TYR A 356 -0.75 -7.73 -13.70
CA TYR A 356 -0.81 -8.55 -12.47
C TYR A 356 -1.96 -9.57 -12.44
N GLY A 357 -2.71 -9.72 -13.54
CA GLY A 357 -3.66 -10.83 -13.75
C GLY A 357 -2.98 -12.01 -14.47
N GLY A 358 -3.32 -13.23 -14.08
CA GLY A 358 -2.71 -14.47 -14.59
C GLY A 358 -1.21 -14.60 -14.33
N SER A 359 -0.64 -15.80 -14.51
CA SER A 359 0.81 -15.97 -14.79
C SER A 359 1.12 -15.83 -16.29
N LEU A 360 0.10 -15.48 -17.08
CA LEU A 360 0.04 -15.70 -18.52
C LEU A 360 0.39 -14.42 -19.26
N PHE A 361 1.16 -14.50 -20.33
CA PHE A 361 1.45 -13.36 -21.19
C PHE A 361 0.54 -13.43 -22.42
N SER A 362 -0.35 -12.44 -22.58
CA SER A 362 -1.21 -12.35 -23.77
C SER A 362 -0.61 -11.43 -24.83
N LYS A 363 -1.05 -11.54 -26.09
CA LYS A 363 -0.69 -10.59 -27.16
C LYS A 363 -1.12 -9.13 -26.85
N LEU A 364 -2.14 -8.96 -26.01
CA LEU A 364 -2.58 -7.65 -25.51
C LEU A 364 -1.61 -7.07 -24.46
N ASP A 365 -0.98 -7.93 -23.66
CA ASP A 365 0.05 -7.52 -22.69
C ASP A 365 1.26 -6.95 -23.44
N GLU A 366 1.67 -7.57 -24.55
CA GLU A 366 2.81 -7.14 -25.35
C GLU A 366 2.66 -5.71 -25.89
N LEU A 367 1.52 -5.40 -26.52
CA LEU A 367 1.22 -4.07 -27.05
C LEU A 367 1.21 -3.00 -25.94
N SER A 368 0.59 -3.33 -24.80
CA SER A 368 0.51 -2.43 -23.64
C SER A 368 1.90 -2.11 -23.05
N ILE A 369 2.83 -3.07 -23.11
CA ILE A 369 4.19 -2.92 -22.56
C ILE A 369 5.10 -2.12 -23.48
N MET A 370 4.96 -2.30 -24.79
CA MET A 370 5.72 -1.52 -25.76
C MET A 370 5.46 -0.02 -25.58
N GLU A 371 4.22 0.36 -25.26
CA GLU A 371 3.83 1.75 -25.01
C GLU A 371 4.18 2.26 -23.60
N ALA A 372 4.21 1.40 -22.56
CA ALA A 372 4.41 1.82 -21.18
C ALA A 372 5.89 2.06 -20.80
N GLN A 373 6.20 3.14 -20.06
CA GLN A 373 7.53 3.36 -19.48
C GLN A 373 7.71 2.64 -18.14
N VAL A 374 6.63 2.44 -17.38
CA VAL A 374 6.65 1.77 -16.08
C VAL A 374 5.90 0.43 -16.16
N ILE A 375 6.60 -0.65 -15.84
CA ILE A 375 6.12 -2.02 -15.88
C ILE A 375 5.92 -2.52 -14.46
N ILE A 376 4.67 -2.74 -14.04
CA ILE A 376 4.36 -3.26 -12.69
C ILE A 376 3.96 -4.72 -12.81
N ALA A 377 4.70 -5.62 -12.16
CA ALA A 377 4.47 -7.06 -12.25
C ALA A 377 4.80 -7.78 -10.94
N THR A 378 4.25 -8.99 -10.75
CA THR A 378 4.77 -9.92 -9.74
C THR A 378 6.05 -10.59 -10.24
N PRO A 379 6.90 -11.18 -9.38
CA PRO A 379 8.12 -11.85 -9.83
C PRO A 379 7.85 -12.90 -10.92
N GLU A 380 6.79 -13.69 -10.76
CA GLU A 380 6.41 -14.75 -11.70
C GLU A 380 5.97 -14.17 -13.05
N LYS A 381 5.19 -13.08 -13.03
CA LYS A 381 4.74 -12.41 -14.25
C LYS A 381 5.91 -11.71 -14.95
N ALA A 382 6.80 -11.06 -14.20
CA ALA A 382 8.01 -10.44 -14.76
C ALA A 382 8.90 -11.49 -15.43
N LYS A 383 9.10 -12.65 -14.78
CA LYS A 383 9.81 -13.79 -15.36
C LYS A 383 9.13 -14.25 -16.65
N ALA A 384 7.82 -14.55 -16.61
CA ALA A 384 7.07 -15.00 -17.78
C ALA A 384 7.07 -14.00 -18.94
N LEU A 385 7.10 -12.70 -18.65
CA LEU A 385 7.21 -11.60 -19.61
C LEU A 385 8.58 -11.62 -20.30
N PHE A 386 9.66 -11.66 -19.52
CA PHE A 386 11.01 -11.66 -20.07
C PHE A 386 11.31 -12.93 -20.86
N ARG A 387 10.74 -14.08 -20.46
CA ARG A 387 10.77 -15.31 -21.28
C ARG A 387 10.10 -15.16 -22.63
N ALA A 388 9.05 -14.35 -22.72
CA ALA A 388 8.30 -14.16 -23.97
C ALA A 388 9.00 -13.19 -24.91
N ASN A 389 9.52 -12.08 -24.38
CA ASN A 389 10.17 -11.05 -25.17
C ASN A 389 11.39 -10.48 -24.42
N ASN A 390 12.57 -10.94 -24.84
CA ASN A 390 13.86 -10.54 -24.28
C ASN A 390 14.22 -9.07 -24.57
N ASP A 391 13.60 -8.42 -25.57
CA ASP A 391 13.91 -7.02 -25.87
C ASP A 391 13.43 -6.08 -24.77
N ILE A 392 12.41 -6.50 -24.02
CA ILE A 392 11.87 -5.72 -22.89
C ILE A 392 12.91 -5.63 -21.78
N ILE A 393 13.49 -6.76 -21.35
CA ILE A 393 14.46 -6.78 -20.24
C ILE A 393 15.76 -6.03 -20.59
N ASN A 394 16.15 -6.03 -21.87
CA ASN A 394 17.36 -5.31 -22.34
C ASN A 394 17.21 -3.77 -22.29
N ASN A 395 15.99 -3.26 -22.14
CA ASN A 395 15.73 -1.83 -22.02
C ASN A 395 15.42 -1.38 -20.58
N VAL A 396 15.45 -2.29 -19.59
CA VAL A 396 15.17 -1.95 -18.19
C VAL A 396 16.37 -1.26 -17.55
N THR A 397 16.14 -0.05 -17.02
CA THR A 397 17.19 0.82 -16.43
C THR A 397 17.04 1.02 -14.93
N LEU A 398 15.86 0.76 -14.39
CA LEU A 398 15.58 0.77 -12.95
C LEU A 398 14.70 -0.43 -12.64
N THR A 399 15.12 -1.23 -11.66
CA THR A 399 14.31 -2.29 -11.06
C THR A 399 14.01 -1.95 -9.60
N ILE A 400 12.74 -1.80 -9.26
CA ILE A 400 12.26 -1.56 -7.91
C ILE A 400 11.74 -2.88 -7.35
N LEU A 401 12.33 -3.35 -6.24
CA LEU A 401 11.89 -4.55 -5.53
C LEU A 401 11.16 -4.10 -4.26
N ASP A 402 9.83 -4.20 -4.24
CA ASP A 402 9.04 -3.88 -3.04
C ASP A 402 8.91 -5.09 -2.12
N GLU A 403 8.84 -4.82 -0.82
CA GLU A 403 8.95 -5.80 0.26
C GLU A 403 10.12 -6.79 0.10
N GLY A 404 11.31 -6.25 -0.18
CA GLY A 404 12.53 -7.05 -0.39
C GLY A 404 13.00 -7.89 0.81
N HIS A 405 12.27 -7.87 1.94
CA HIS A 405 12.43 -8.85 3.00
C HIS A 405 11.83 -10.22 2.66
N LEU A 406 11.02 -10.36 1.60
CA LEU A 406 10.39 -11.62 1.19
C LEU A 406 11.40 -12.53 0.47
N LEU A 407 12.34 -13.06 1.27
CA LEU A 407 13.34 -14.05 0.90
C LEU A 407 13.36 -15.16 1.98
N GLY A 408 13.59 -16.40 1.58
CA GLY A 408 13.60 -17.55 2.49
C GLY A 408 13.42 -18.90 1.80
N GLU A 409 13.19 -19.94 2.61
CA GLU A 409 13.17 -21.35 2.22
C GLU A 409 11.95 -21.80 1.38
N ASP A 410 10.86 -21.03 1.40
CA ASP A 410 9.64 -21.37 0.67
C ASP A 410 9.90 -21.43 -0.85
N LYS A 411 9.42 -22.47 -1.55
CA LYS A 411 9.61 -22.70 -3.02
C LYS A 411 9.52 -21.41 -3.85
N ARG A 412 8.46 -20.62 -3.63
CA ARG A 412 8.22 -19.34 -4.30
C ARG A 412 9.36 -18.34 -4.08
N LEU A 413 9.87 -18.24 -2.85
CA LEU A 413 10.94 -17.30 -2.50
C LEU A 413 12.28 -17.73 -3.08
N VAL A 414 12.56 -19.04 -3.13
CA VAL A 414 13.74 -19.60 -3.82
C VAL A 414 13.70 -19.27 -5.32
N MET A 415 12.56 -19.51 -5.97
CA MET A 415 12.34 -19.19 -7.39
C MET A 415 12.49 -17.68 -7.67
N ASN A 416 12.04 -16.83 -6.74
CA ASN A 416 12.19 -15.38 -6.85
C ASN A 416 13.66 -14.96 -6.72
N GLU A 417 14.39 -15.52 -5.76
CA GLU A 417 15.82 -15.21 -5.56
C GLU A 417 16.65 -15.54 -6.80
N ILE A 418 16.50 -16.75 -7.37
CA ILE A 418 17.24 -17.12 -8.58
C ILE A 418 16.81 -16.27 -9.79
N PHE A 419 15.54 -15.87 -9.87
CA PHE A 419 15.09 -14.91 -10.89
C PHE A 419 15.72 -13.51 -10.70
N TYR A 420 15.90 -13.06 -9.46
CA TYR A 420 16.59 -11.80 -9.17
C TYR A 420 18.09 -11.86 -9.53
N GLU A 421 18.73 -13.05 -9.43
CA GLU A 421 20.08 -13.26 -9.97
C GLU A 421 20.11 -13.01 -11.49
N GLU A 422 19.17 -13.60 -12.23
CA GLU A 422 19.03 -13.33 -13.68
C GLU A 422 18.80 -11.84 -13.98
N LEU A 423 17.92 -11.17 -13.22
CA LEU A 423 17.75 -9.72 -13.37
C LEU A 423 19.04 -8.96 -13.12
N ARG A 424 19.85 -9.37 -12.12
CA ARG A 424 21.14 -8.73 -11.83
C ARG A 424 22.08 -8.78 -13.04
N PHE A 425 22.08 -9.89 -13.79
CA PHE A 425 22.84 -9.99 -15.03
C PHE A 425 22.40 -8.90 -16.03
N HIS A 426 21.11 -8.83 -16.35
CA HIS A 426 20.59 -7.88 -17.33
C HIS A 426 20.74 -6.43 -16.88
N MET A 427 20.46 -6.13 -15.62
CA MET A 427 20.62 -4.78 -15.06
C MET A 427 22.06 -4.30 -15.17
N LYS A 428 23.05 -5.18 -14.95
CA LYS A 428 24.47 -4.84 -15.13
C LYS A 428 24.82 -4.57 -16.59
N GLN A 429 24.28 -5.35 -17.54
CA GLN A 429 24.46 -5.10 -18.98
C GLN A 429 23.85 -3.76 -19.40
N ASN A 430 22.67 -3.42 -18.88
CA ASN A 430 21.94 -2.21 -19.21
C ASN A 430 22.48 -0.96 -18.50
N LYS A 431 23.49 -1.10 -17.62
CA LYS A 431 23.92 -0.06 -16.67
C LYS A 431 22.75 0.48 -15.83
N GLY A 432 21.81 -0.39 -15.52
CA GLY A 432 20.65 -0.10 -14.69
C GLY A 432 20.96 -0.22 -13.21
N ARG A 433 20.00 0.20 -12.39
CA ARG A 433 20.13 0.23 -10.92
C ARG A 433 18.98 -0.46 -10.21
N PHE A 434 19.24 -0.99 -9.01
CA PHE A 434 18.22 -1.56 -8.14
C PHE A 434 17.75 -0.58 -7.07
N LEU A 435 16.46 -0.55 -6.78
CA LEU A 435 15.91 0.10 -5.60
C LEU A 435 15.12 -0.92 -4.80
N LEU A 436 15.69 -1.41 -3.71
CA LEU A 436 15.00 -2.34 -2.81
C LEU A 436 14.28 -1.54 -1.72
N LEU A 437 12.97 -1.70 -1.63
CA LEU A 437 12.13 -1.09 -0.61
C LEU A 437 11.69 -2.19 0.36
N SER A 438 11.88 -1.99 1.65
CA SER A 438 11.43 -2.97 2.63
C SER A 438 11.13 -2.33 3.98
N ALA A 439 10.34 -3.03 4.79
CA ALA A 439 10.24 -2.76 6.22
C ALA A 439 11.62 -2.95 6.89
N VAL A 440 11.71 -2.68 8.19
CA VAL A 440 12.98 -2.74 8.94
C VAL A 440 13.70 -4.08 8.72
N LEU A 441 14.90 -4.02 8.12
CA LEU A 441 15.75 -5.16 7.80
C LEU A 441 17.02 -5.15 8.68
N PRO A 442 17.31 -6.22 9.44
CA PRO A 442 18.52 -6.30 10.24
C PRO A 442 19.79 -6.38 9.38
N ASN A 443 19.73 -7.08 8.24
CA ASN A 443 20.85 -7.38 7.35
C ASN A 443 20.73 -6.71 5.96
N ALA A 444 20.33 -5.44 5.93
CA ALA A 444 20.27 -4.70 4.67
C ALA A 444 21.64 -4.57 3.97
N GLU A 445 22.75 -4.72 4.72
CA GLU A 445 24.13 -4.79 4.26
C GLU A 445 24.37 -5.93 3.29
N ASP A 446 23.84 -7.12 3.60
CA ASP A 446 23.93 -8.27 2.70
C ASP A 446 23.16 -7.99 1.40
N LEU A 447 21.95 -7.42 1.51
CA LEU A 447 21.10 -7.13 0.36
C LEU A 447 21.68 -6.02 -0.53
N ALA A 448 22.32 -5.01 0.05
CA ALA A 448 22.98 -3.95 -0.69
C ALA A 448 24.24 -4.48 -1.38
N GLN A 449 25.04 -5.29 -0.69
CA GLN A 449 26.18 -5.97 -1.30
C GLN A 449 25.75 -6.85 -2.47
N TRP A 450 24.63 -7.57 -2.32
CA TRP A 450 24.09 -8.47 -3.33
C TRP A 450 23.56 -7.76 -4.59
N LEU A 451 22.79 -6.69 -4.43
CA LEU A 451 22.11 -6.03 -5.55
C LEU A 451 22.92 -4.90 -6.18
N THR A 452 23.79 -4.25 -5.41
CA THR A 452 24.47 -3.01 -5.84
C THR A 452 25.99 -3.13 -5.83
N ASP A 453 26.56 -4.30 -5.51
CA ASP A 453 28.00 -4.52 -5.30
C ASP A 453 28.61 -3.58 -4.22
N ASN A 454 27.78 -2.97 -3.35
CA ASN A 454 28.19 -1.99 -2.34
C ASN A 454 27.36 -2.11 -1.06
N ASN A 455 27.96 -2.59 0.03
CA ASN A 455 27.31 -2.74 1.33
C ASN A 455 26.97 -1.42 2.05
N GLU A 456 27.47 -0.26 1.60
CA GLU A 456 27.13 1.06 2.14
C GLU A 456 25.93 1.73 1.43
N ALA A 457 25.42 1.12 0.36
CA ALA A 457 24.31 1.65 -0.44
C ALA A 457 22.93 1.47 0.26
N ILE A 458 22.83 1.83 1.54
CA ILE A 458 21.65 1.62 2.38
C ILE A 458 21.20 2.89 3.08
N PHE A 459 19.89 3.15 3.03
CA PHE A 459 19.22 4.08 3.91
C PHE A 459 18.40 3.33 4.97
N LYS A 460 18.73 3.51 6.26
CA LYS A 460 17.95 2.98 7.40
C LYS A 460 17.44 4.12 8.28
N ASN A 461 16.15 4.10 8.63
CA ASN A 461 15.60 5.03 9.62
C ASN A 461 14.37 4.42 10.32
N GLY A 462 14.27 4.61 11.64
CA GLY A 462 13.17 4.06 12.47
C GLY A 462 11.94 4.96 12.61
N TRP A 463 11.95 6.19 12.08
CA TRP A 463 10.86 7.16 12.24
C TRP A 463 9.56 6.69 11.57
N ARG A 464 8.43 7.00 12.22
CA ARG A 464 7.06 6.70 11.77
C ARG A 464 6.14 7.89 12.02
N PRO A 465 5.13 8.12 11.17
CA PRO A 465 4.18 9.22 11.34
C PRO A 465 3.17 9.04 12.49
N SER A 466 3.11 7.83 13.06
CA SER A 466 2.28 7.47 14.21
C SER A 466 3.14 6.66 15.18
N ASP A 467 2.98 6.95 16.46
CA ASP A 467 3.70 6.24 17.52
C ASP A 467 3.18 4.81 17.64
N GLU A 468 4.00 3.89 18.14
CA GLU A 468 3.57 2.52 18.43
C GLU A 468 3.46 2.27 19.93
N ARG A 469 2.44 1.52 20.31
CA ARG A 469 2.22 1.12 21.69
C ARG A 469 1.97 -0.38 21.78
N LEU A 470 2.88 -1.10 22.42
CA LEU A 470 2.76 -2.53 22.62
C LEU A 470 2.00 -2.81 23.93
N GLY A 471 1.18 -3.84 23.95
CA GLY A 471 0.46 -4.23 25.15
C GLY A 471 0.08 -5.70 25.22
N ILE A 472 -0.22 -6.14 26.43
CA ILE A 472 -0.56 -7.52 26.76
C ILE A 472 -1.96 -7.52 27.36
N LEU A 473 -2.84 -8.33 26.77
CA LEU A 473 -4.16 -8.62 27.28
C LEU A 473 -4.12 -9.96 28.00
N GLU A 474 -4.24 -9.94 29.31
CA GLU A 474 -4.29 -11.16 30.11
C GLU A 474 -5.73 -11.44 30.55
N TRP A 475 -6.28 -12.56 30.08
CA TRP A 475 -7.55 -13.09 30.57
C TRP A 475 -7.31 -13.84 31.88
N ARG A 476 -7.97 -13.39 32.96
CA ARG A 476 -7.85 -13.87 34.35
C ARG A 476 -9.23 -14.13 34.97
N ASN A 477 -9.68 -15.37 34.90
CA ASN A 477 -10.96 -15.95 35.32
C ASN A 477 -12.14 -15.18 34.75
N ASN A 478 -12.45 -14.01 35.32
CA ASN A 478 -13.59 -13.18 35.04
C ASN A 478 -13.20 -11.71 34.76
N ASN A 479 -11.94 -11.39 34.46
CA ASN A 479 -11.54 -10.05 34.01
C ASN A 479 -10.38 -10.08 33.00
N VAL A 480 -10.23 -8.97 32.28
CA VAL A 480 -9.08 -8.71 31.41
C VAL A 480 -8.23 -7.63 32.05
N SER A 481 -6.98 -7.94 32.34
CA SER A 481 -5.97 -6.92 32.66
C SER A 481 -5.19 -6.53 31.41
N LEU A 482 -4.90 -5.24 31.27
CA LEU A 482 -4.15 -4.66 30.15
C LEU A 482 -2.84 -4.06 30.66
N ASN A 483 -1.72 -4.59 30.20
CA ASN A 483 -0.39 -4.07 30.51
C ASN A 483 0.23 -3.46 29.25
N TRP A 484 0.43 -2.15 29.23
CA TRP A 484 1.12 -1.44 28.16
C TRP A 484 2.64 -1.47 28.41
N GLU A 485 3.38 -2.08 27.48
CA GLU A 485 4.84 -2.11 27.45
C GLU A 485 5.32 -1.13 26.38
N SER A 486 6.17 -0.17 26.76
CA SER A 486 6.79 0.77 25.81
C SER A 486 8.32 0.69 25.95
N GLN A 487 9.03 1.03 24.87
CA GLN A 487 10.49 1.17 24.93
C GLN A 487 10.91 2.30 25.87
N ASP A 488 10.12 3.38 25.90
CA ASP A 488 10.31 4.49 26.83
C ASP A 488 9.47 4.31 28.10
N HIS A 489 10.09 4.53 29.27
CA HIS A 489 9.44 4.44 30.58
C HIS A 489 8.20 5.35 30.69
N GLU A 490 8.20 6.46 29.96
CA GLU A 490 7.16 7.49 29.89
C GLU A 490 5.79 7.01 29.37
N ARG A 491 5.67 5.81 28.80
CA ARG A 491 4.40 5.33 28.21
C ARG A 491 3.94 3.98 28.77
N SER A 492 4.70 3.39 29.69
CA SER A 492 4.33 2.12 30.34
C SER A 492 3.19 2.33 31.35
N SER A 493 2.17 1.48 31.33
CA SER A 493 1.04 1.60 32.27
C SER A 493 0.29 0.28 32.43
N PHE A 494 -0.35 0.09 33.59
CA PHE A 494 -1.08 -1.15 33.92
C PHE A 494 -2.50 -0.85 34.36
N ASN A 495 -3.47 -1.51 33.73
CA ASN A 495 -4.89 -1.50 34.11
C ASN A 495 -5.34 -2.92 34.49
N PRO A 496 -5.60 -3.21 35.79
CA PRO A 496 -5.97 -4.55 36.25
C PRO A 496 -7.39 -4.99 35.88
N TYR A 497 -8.30 -4.06 35.59
CA TYR A 497 -9.73 -4.34 35.38
C TYR A 497 -10.23 -3.67 34.08
N PHE A 498 -9.45 -3.79 33.01
CA PHE A 498 -9.77 -3.14 31.73
C PHE A 498 -11.11 -3.60 31.14
N ILE A 499 -11.42 -4.90 31.28
CA ILE A 499 -12.76 -5.48 31.08
C ILE A 499 -13.12 -6.29 32.32
N THR A 500 -14.33 -6.11 32.83
CA THR A 500 -14.89 -6.93 33.92
C THR A 500 -16.04 -7.78 33.38
N SER A 501 -16.16 -9.02 33.87
CA SER A 501 -17.25 -9.88 33.41
C SER A 501 -18.55 -9.56 34.13
N GLU A 502 -19.63 -9.53 33.36
CA GLU A 502 -20.98 -9.30 33.84
C GLU A 502 -21.80 -10.60 33.83
N GLU A 503 -22.75 -10.73 34.75
CA GLU A 503 -23.69 -11.86 34.78
C GLU A 503 -24.74 -11.66 33.68
N VAL A 504 -24.80 -12.57 32.71
CA VAL A 504 -25.72 -12.45 31.55
C VAL A 504 -26.99 -13.27 31.75
N SER A 505 -26.86 -14.52 32.23
CA SER A 505 -28.01 -15.40 32.39
C SER A 505 -27.73 -16.56 33.35
N ARG A 506 -28.80 -17.18 33.86
CA ARG A 506 -28.74 -18.39 34.68
C ARG A 506 -29.32 -19.57 33.90
N TYR A 507 -28.69 -20.73 33.99
CA TYR A 507 -29.14 -21.95 33.33
C TYR A 507 -29.01 -23.16 34.25
N LYS A 508 -29.82 -24.20 34.02
CA LYS A 508 -29.73 -25.47 34.76
C LYS A 508 -28.86 -26.46 34.01
N TYR A 509 -27.82 -26.96 34.67
CA TYR A 509 -26.98 -28.06 34.15
C TYR A 509 -26.95 -29.18 35.17
N ARG A 510 -27.40 -30.37 34.77
CA ARG A 510 -27.54 -31.55 35.66
C ARG A 510 -28.32 -31.26 36.96
N GLY A 511 -29.33 -30.39 36.90
CA GLY A 511 -30.17 -30.03 38.04
C GLY A 511 -29.62 -28.90 38.92
N GLU A 512 -28.37 -28.47 38.73
CA GLU A 512 -27.76 -27.34 39.43
C GLU A 512 -27.93 -26.04 38.63
N GLU A 513 -28.26 -24.95 39.32
CA GLU A 513 -28.33 -23.61 38.73
C GLU A 513 -26.92 -23.04 38.60
N ARG A 514 -26.54 -22.67 37.38
CA ARG A 514 -25.23 -22.09 37.04
C ARG A 514 -25.41 -20.71 36.44
N ILE A 515 -24.44 -19.83 36.72
CA ILE A 515 -24.40 -18.47 36.20
C ILE A 515 -23.48 -18.45 34.97
N ARG A 516 -23.94 -17.86 33.87
CA ARG A 516 -23.12 -17.52 32.71
C ARG A 516 -22.64 -16.09 32.84
N TYR A 517 -21.32 -15.92 32.89
CA TYR A 517 -20.66 -14.63 32.80
C TYR A 517 -20.32 -14.31 31.34
N PHE A 518 -20.17 -13.02 31.02
CA PHE A 518 -19.58 -12.56 29.77
C PHE A 518 -18.58 -11.42 30.06
N PRO A 519 -17.35 -11.47 29.53
CA PRO A 519 -16.76 -12.58 28.78
C PRO A 519 -16.65 -13.89 29.57
N SER A 520 -16.77 -15.04 28.91
CA SER A 520 -16.61 -16.37 29.53
C SER A 520 -15.34 -17.11 29.08
N ASP A 521 -14.76 -16.70 27.96
CA ASP A 521 -13.53 -17.27 27.41
C ASP A 521 -12.61 -16.19 26.80
N LYS A 522 -11.43 -16.60 26.33
CA LYS A 522 -10.44 -15.70 25.74
C LYS A 522 -10.95 -15.01 24.46
N ASN A 523 -11.76 -15.68 23.63
CA ASN A 523 -12.25 -15.09 22.39
C ASN A 523 -13.28 -13.99 22.69
N GLU A 524 -14.23 -14.26 23.59
CA GLU A 524 -15.18 -13.24 24.07
C GLU A 524 -14.44 -12.08 24.76
N ALA A 525 -13.36 -12.35 25.49
CA ALA A 525 -12.54 -11.32 26.15
C ALA A 525 -11.80 -10.43 25.12
N VAL A 526 -11.21 -11.03 24.09
CA VAL A 526 -10.56 -10.31 22.97
C VAL A 526 -11.60 -9.49 22.19
N ALA A 527 -12.74 -10.08 21.87
CA ALA A 527 -13.85 -9.43 21.19
C ALA A 527 -14.39 -8.21 21.96
N THR A 528 -14.59 -8.35 23.27
CA THR A 528 -15.07 -7.26 24.12
C THR A 528 -14.04 -6.14 24.25
N THR A 529 -12.77 -6.50 24.39
CA THR A 529 -11.66 -5.52 24.36
C THR A 529 -11.63 -4.76 23.03
N ALA A 530 -11.76 -5.48 21.92
CA ALA A 530 -11.82 -4.90 20.58
C ALA A 530 -13.01 -3.94 20.44
N TYR A 531 -14.20 -4.36 20.85
CA TYR A 531 -15.40 -3.52 20.84
C TYR A 531 -15.18 -2.25 21.67
N LYS A 532 -14.58 -2.33 22.87
CA LYS A 532 -14.23 -1.14 23.68
C LYS A 532 -13.24 -0.20 22.97
N LEU A 533 -12.23 -0.74 22.30
CA LEU A 533 -11.20 0.05 21.59
C LEU A 533 -11.66 0.63 20.24
N ARG A 534 -12.83 0.23 19.72
CA ARG A 534 -13.39 0.73 18.45
C ARG A 534 -13.54 2.26 18.41
N THR A 535 -13.65 2.91 19.58
CA THR A 535 -13.76 4.38 19.70
C THR A 535 -12.54 5.11 19.16
N PHE A 536 -11.36 4.48 19.14
CA PHE A 536 -10.16 5.03 18.51
C PHE A 536 -10.17 4.92 16.98
N GLY A 537 -10.95 4.00 16.41
CA GLY A 537 -11.03 3.75 14.97
C GLY A 537 -11.12 2.25 14.63
N PRO A 538 -11.10 1.91 13.34
CA PRO A 538 -11.10 0.53 12.86
C PRO A 538 -9.97 -0.27 13.49
N LEU A 539 -10.22 -1.55 13.79
CA LEU A 539 -9.25 -2.44 14.40
C LEU A 539 -9.12 -3.76 13.62
N LEU A 540 -7.98 -4.43 13.77
CA LEU A 540 -7.69 -5.73 13.18
C LEU A 540 -7.52 -6.78 14.28
N ILE A 541 -8.24 -7.90 14.20
CA ILE A 541 -8.02 -9.08 15.03
C ILE A 541 -7.34 -10.16 14.19
N PHE A 542 -6.10 -10.48 14.52
CA PHE A 542 -5.39 -11.61 13.94
C PHE A 542 -5.81 -12.93 14.61
N VAL A 543 -6.13 -13.92 13.80
CA VAL A 543 -6.38 -15.31 14.20
C VAL A 543 -5.44 -16.28 13.48
N GLY A 544 -5.05 -17.36 14.16
CA GLY A 544 -4.05 -18.30 13.64
C GLY A 544 -4.57 -19.38 12.67
N LEU A 545 -5.89 -19.51 12.51
CA LEU A 545 -6.53 -20.54 11.67
C LEU A 545 -7.69 -19.94 10.88
N LYS A 546 -7.93 -20.42 9.66
CA LYS A 546 -9.01 -19.93 8.77
C LYS A 546 -10.39 -20.04 9.43
N ASP A 547 -10.68 -21.17 10.08
CA ASP A 547 -11.98 -21.41 10.74
C ASP A 547 -12.21 -20.51 11.95
N SER A 548 -11.14 -20.02 12.58
CA SER A 548 -11.23 -19.10 13.72
C SER A 548 -11.73 -17.70 13.33
N VAL A 549 -11.72 -17.35 12.04
CA VAL A 549 -12.21 -16.05 11.57
C VAL A 549 -13.69 -15.87 11.91
N PHE A 550 -14.53 -16.84 11.58
CA PHE A 550 -15.97 -16.74 11.87
C PHE A 550 -16.30 -16.96 13.34
N VAL A 551 -15.50 -17.75 14.08
CA VAL A 551 -15.65 -17.91 15.53
C VAL A 551 -15.41 -16.59 16.25
N MET A 552 -14.36 -15.86 15.85
CA MET A 552 -14.06 -14.54 16.41
C MET A 552 -15.10 -13.50 15.97
N ALA A 553 -15.64 -13.58 14.75
CA ALA A 553 -16.73 -12.72 14.29
C ALA A 553 -17.99 -12.89 15.14
N GLU A 554 -18.36 -14.14 15.46
CA GLU A 554 -19.49 -14.44 16.34
C GLU A 554 -19.24 -13.92 17.77
N ALA A 555 -18.02 -14.06 18.30
CA ALA A 555 -17.65 -13.51 19.60
C ALA A 555 -17.73 -11.97 19.63
N TYR A 556 -17.29 -11.30 18.55
CA TYR A 556 -17.41 -9.85 18.41
C TYR A 556 -18.86 -9.40 18.34
N LEU A 557 -19.70 -10.10 17.57
CA LEU A 557 -21.12 -9.80 17.48
C LEU A 557 -21.82 -9.89 18.84
N LYS A 558 -21.47 -10.89 19.67
CA LYS A 558 -21.98 -11.02 21.05
C LYS A 558 -21.54 -9.87 21.97
N ALA A 559 -20.40 -9.24 21.70
CA ALA A 559 -19.91 -8.11 22.46
C ALA A 559 -20.60 -6.77 22.09
N MET A 560 -21.38 -6.73 21.00
CA MET A 560 -22.12 -5.54 20.59
C MET A 560 -23.41 -5.42 21.40
N ASP A 561 -23.62 -4.26 22.04
CA ASP A 561 -24.73 -4.02 22.99
C ASP A 561 -26.12 -4.14 22.34
N ASP A 562 -26.22 -3.98 21.02
CA ASP A 562 -27.47 -4.03 20.23
C ASP A 562 -27.64 -5.32 19.41
N GLY A 563 -26.70 -6.27 19.50
CA GLY A 563 -26.68 -7.46 18.65
C GLY A 563 -26.34 -7.20 17.18
N GLY A 564 -25.86 -6.00 16.85
CA GLY A 564 -25.46 -5.57 15.50
C GLY A 564 -26.59 -4.93 14.70
N ASN A 565 -26.55 -3.61 14.54
CA ASN A 565 -27.36 -2.88 13.55
C ASN A 565 -26.72 -2.89 12.15
N ASP A 566 -27.53 -2.65 11.12
CA ASP A 566 -27.04 -2.48 9.74
C ASP A 566 -26.06 -1.30 9.65
N TYR A 567 -24.79 -1.64 9.41
CA TYR A 567 -23.70 -0.70 9.29
C TYR A 567 -23.83 0.11 7.99
N GLN A 568 -23.78 1.43 8.12
CA GLN A 568 -23.96 2.35 7.00
C GLN A 568 -22.62 2.65 6.32
N TRP A 569 -22.34 1.91 5.25
CA TRP A 569 -21.19 2.16 4.37
C TRP A 569 -21.34 3.49 3.61
N LYS A 570 -20.28 4.31 3.53
CA LYS A 570 -20.36 5.62 2.86
C LYS A 570 -20.41 5.46 1.35
N ASN A 571 -19.53 4.64 0.79
CA ASN A 571 -19.49 4.32 -0.63
C ASN A 571 -20.52 3.23 -0.96
N LYS A 572 -21.76 3.67 -1.23
CA LYS A 572 -22.87 2.78 -1.58
C LYS A 572 -22.60 1.94 -2.83
N SER A 573 -21.91 2.50 -3.83
CA SER A 573 -21.58 1.80 -5.07
C SER A 573 -20.60 0.66 -4.80
N LEU A 574 -19.53 0.92 -4.05
CA LEU A 574 -18.55 -0.11 -3.69
C LEU A 574 -19.16 -1.21 -2.82
N TRP A 575 -20.02 -0.83 -1.87
CA TRP A 575 -20.77 -1.79 -1.08
C TRP A 575 -21.66 -2.68 -1.96
N ARG A 576 -22.37 -2.10 -2.95
CA ARG A 576 -23.21 -2.87 -3.87
C ARG A 576 -22.39 -3.83 -4.75
N ILE A 577 -21.22 -3.41 -5.24
CA ILE A 577 -20.30 -4.29 -5.98
C ILE A 577 -19.90 -5.51 -5.13
N PHE A 578 -19.56 -5.28 -3.85
CA PHE A 578 -19.23 -6.39 -2.94
C PHE A 578 -20.43 -7.34 -2.73
N GLN A 579 -21.64 -6.81 -2.61
CA GLN A 579 -22.86 -7.62 -2.49
C GLN A 579 -23.09 -8.50 -3.73
N LEU A 580 -22.97 -7.92 -4.93
CA LEU A 580 -23.14 -8.63 -6.20
C LEU A 580 -22.09 -9.74 -6.37
N ALA A 581 -20.82 -9.43 -6.13
CA ALA A 581 -19.73 -10.41 -6.19
C ALA A 581 -19.93 -11.56 -5.18
N CYS A 582 -20.38 -11.24 -3.97
CA CYS A 582 -20.73 -12.24 -2.96
C CYS A 582 -21.88 -13.14 -3.41
N ALA A 583 -22.94 -12.56 -3.98
CA ALA A 583 -24.11 -13.31 -4.44
C ALA A 583 -23.75 -14.31 -5.54
N GLU A 584 -22.91 -13.90 -6.49
CA GLU A 584 -22.46 -14.77 -7.57
C GLU A 584 -21.53 -15.89 -7.11
N THR A 585 -20.65 -15.61 -6.16
CA THR A 585 -19.62 -16.56 -5.73
C THR A 585 -20.12 -17.53 -4.67
N TYR A 586 -20.81 -17.02 -3.65
CA TYR A 586 -21.20 -17.76 -2.45
C TYR A 586 -22.71 -17.78 -2.20
N GLY A 587 -23.50 -17.16 -3.07
CA GLY A 587 -24.94 -17.00 -2.89
C GLY A 587 -25.31 -15.78 -2.05
N PRO A 588 -26.59 -15.37 -2.06
CA PRO A 588 -27.05 -14.15 -1.39
C PRO A 588 -26.99 -14.21 0.14
N ASP A 589 -27.05 -15.42 0.72
CA ASP A 589 -27.10 -15.66 2.18
C ASP A 589 -25.81 -16.29 2.72
N ASN A 590 -24.66 -15.69 2.40
CA ASN A 590 -23.36 -16.16 2.87
C ASN A 590 -22.85 -15.41 4.12
N LYS A 591 -22.00 -16.07 4.90
CA LYS A 591 -21.45 -15.51 6.16
C LYS A 591 -20.62 -14.25 5.95
N TRP A 592 -19.88 -14.13 4.84
CA TRP A 592 -19.08 -12.94 4.53
C TRP A 592 -19.96 -11.70 4.44
N LEU A 593 -21.06 -11.81 3.70
CA LEU A 593 -22.01 -10.73 3.52
C LEU A 593 -22.80 -10.43 4.80
N GLN A 594 -23.21 -11.45 5.56
CA GLN A 594 -23.93 -11.28 6.83
C GLN A 594 -23.13 -10.46 7.85
N TYR A 595 -21.86 -10.81 8.09
CA TYR A 595 -21.01 -10.06 9.01
C TYR A 595 -20.64 -8.68 8.48
N ALA A 596 -20.41 -8.55 7.17
CA ALA A 596 -20.10 -7.25 6.57
C ALA A 596 -21.28 -6.26 6.68
N LYS A 597 -22.54 -6.72 6.64
CA LYS A 597 -23.72 -5.88 6.94
C LYS A 597 -23.67 -5.30 8.35
N MET A 598 -23.03 -5.96 9.30
CA MET A 598 -22.86 -5.52 10.69
C MET A 598 -21.55 -4.74 10.92
N GLY A 599 -20.80 -4.42 9.86
CA GLY A 599 -19.52 -3.70 9.96
C GLY A 599 -18.33 -4.58 10.38
N ILE A 600 -18.51 -5.90 10.37
CA ILE A 600 -17.49 -6.92 10.69
C ILE A 600 -16.95 -7.50 9.38
N LEU A 601 -15.72 -7.20 9.02
CA LEU A 601 -15.11 -7.71 7.79
C LEU A 601 -14.23 -8.92 8.08
N CYS A 602 -14.61 -10.08 7.55
CA CYS A 602 -13.83 -11.30 7.66
C CYS A 602 -12.90 -11.43 6.44
N HIS A 603 -11.65 -11.88 6.62
CA HIS A 603 -10.70 -12.13 5.51
C HIS A 603 -9.82 -13.35 5.75
N ASN A 604 -9.66 -14.21 4.74
CA ASN A 604 -8.63 -15.26 4.72
C ASN A 604 -8.29 -15.67 3.28
N ALA A 605 -7.29 -16.57 3.13
CA ALA A 605 -6.82 -17.04 1.84
C ALA A 605 -7.85 -17.79 0.98
N ALA A 606 -8.96 -18.27 1.55
CA ALA A 606 -9.99 -19.03 0.83
C ALA A 606 -11.03 -18.13 0.14
N LEU A 607 -10.92 -16.81 0.31
CA LEU A 607 -11.82 -15.86 -0.34
C LEU A 607 -11.48 -15.73 -1.83
N HIS A 608 -12.47 -15.97 -2.69
CA HIS A 608 -12.33 -15.87 -4.14
C HIS A 608 -11.92 -14.46 -4.56
N SER A 609 -11.14 -14.32 -5.64
CA SER A 609 -10.57 -13.03 -6.06
C SER A 609 -11.63 -11.95 -6.28
N ASP A 610 -12.77 -12.29 -6.88
CA ASP A 610 -13.82 -11.31 -7.22
C ASP A 610 -14.58 -10.79 -6.00
N VAL A 611 -14.59 -11.54 -4.89
CA VAL A 611 -15.12 -11.08 -3.60
C VAL A 611 -14.04 -10.37 -2.79
N ARG A 612 -12.81 -10.88 -2.85
CA ARG A 612 -11.66 -10.34 -2.13
C ARG A 612 -11.32 -8.92 -2.58
N LEU A 613 -11.26 -8.65 -3.88
CA LEU A 613 -10.90 -7.32 -4.40
C LEU A 613 -11.83 -6.20 -3.91
N PRO A 614 -13.17 -6.28 -4.05
CA PRO A 614 -14.07 -5.26 -3.52
C PRO A 614 -14.06 -5.22 -1.99
N LEU A 615 -13.90 -6.35 -1.30
CA LEU A 615 -13.76 -6.37 0.17
C LEU A 615 -12.52 -5.60 0.64
N GLU A 616 -11.36 -5.86 0.04
CA GLU A 616 -10.10 -5.19 0.36
C GLU A 616 -10.17 -3.69 0.03
N ARG A 617 -10.90 -3.32 -1.03
CA ARG A 617 -11.18 -1.93 -1.35
C ARG A 617 -12.08 -1.27 -0.30
N ILE A 618 -13.12 -1.96 0.20
CA ILE A 618 -13.93 -1.48 1.34
C ILE A 618 -13.06 -1.30 2.57
N MET A 619 -12.21 -2.27 2.91
CA MET A 619 -11.31 -2.16 4.08
C MET A 619 -10.45 -0.89 4.02
N ARG A 620 -10.01 -0.49 2.82
CA ARG A 620 -9.12 0.66 2.58
C ARG A 620 -9.84 2.01 2.55
N GLU A 621 -10.97 2.08 1.83
CA GLU A 621 -11.68 3.34 1.58
C GLU A 621 -12.67 3.69 2.70
N GLU A 622 -13.18 2.68 3.41
CA GLU A 622 -14.18 2.84 4.47
C GLU A 622 -13.57 2.71 5.88
N LYS A 623 -14.42 2.82 6.90
CA LYS A 623 -14.02 2.72 8.31
C LYS A 623 -14.76 1.57 9.00
N PRO A 624 -14.43 0.29 8.71
CA PRO A 624 -15.10 -0.84 9.36
C PRO A 624 -14.96 -0.79 10.89
N LEU A 625 -15.88 -1.43 11.62
CA LEU A 625 -15.76 -1.55 13.08
C LEU A 625 -14.61 -2.47 13.46
N VAL A 626 -14.53 -3.61 12.78
CA VAL A 626 -13.48 -4.60 12.98
C VAL A 626 -13.20 -5.36 11.69
N ILE A 627 -11.93 -5.71 11.51
CA ILE A 627 -11.46 -6.64 10.50
C ILE A 627 -10.90 -7.86 11.23
N ILE A 628 -11.27 -9.06 10.79
CA ILE A 628 -10.83 -10.32 11.40
C ILE A 628 -10.15 -11.15 10.32
N SER A 629 -8.86 -11.44 10.50
CA SER A 629 -8.09 -12.11 9.45
C SER A 629 -7.01 -13.06 9.93
N THR A 630 -6.60 -13.94 9.04
CA THR A 630 -5.33 -14.68 9.12
C THR A 630 -4.15 -13.82 8.67
N SER A 631 -2.94 -14.40 8.58
CA SER A 631 -1.72 -13.67 8.16
C SER A 631 -1.77 -13.11 6.74
N THR A 632 -2.65 -13.66 5.91
CA THR A 632 -2.85 -13.28 4.50
C THR A 632 -3.19 -11.80 4.29
N LEU A 633 -3.89 -11.16 5.21
CA LEU A 633 -4.17 -9.72 5.11
C LEU A 633 -2.90 -8.88 5.34
N GLY A 634 -1.98 -9.39 6.17
CA GLY A 634 -0.68 -8.80 6.46
C GLY A 634 0.19 -8.60 5.22
N GLN A 635 -0.02 -9.46 4.21
CA GLN A 635 0.83 -9.57 3.04
C GLN A 635 0.27 -8.84 1.80
N GLY A 636 -1.05 -8.57 1.71
CA GLY A 636 -1.68 -8.21 0.42
C GLY A 636 -2.28 -6.82 0.25
N VAL A 637 -2.61 -6.09 1.31
CA VAL A 637 -3.43 -4.87 1.21
C VAL A 637 -2.74 -3.70 1.89
N ASN A 638 -2.69 -2.49 1.36
CA ASN A 638 -2.33 -1.33 2.18
C ASN A 638 -3.54 -0.91 3.02
N LEU A 639 -3.50 -1.28 4.29
CA LEU A 639 -4.55 -1.04 5.25
C LEU A 639 -3.88 -0.70 6.56
N GLY A 640 -4.09 0.54 7.02
CA GLY A 640 -3.80 0.92 8.39
C GLY A 640 -5.07 0.84 9.25
N VAL A 641 -4.90 0.46 10.51
CA VAL A 641 -5.93 0.37 11.54
C VAL A 641 -5.45 1.08 12.80
N SER A 642 -6.36 1.51 13.67
CA SER A 642 -5.94 2.17 14.93
C SER A 642 -5.33 1.15 15.91
N THR A 643 -5.81 -0.09 15.87
CA THR A 643 -5.45 -1.16 16.81
C THR A 643 -5.33 -2.50 16.10
N VAL A 644 -4.28 -3.25 16.41
CA VAL A 644 -4.10 -4.65 16.01
C VAL A 644 -4.10 -5.52 17.26
N ILE A 645 -4.92 -6.57 17.29
CA ILE A 645 -4.99 -7.53 18.40
C ILE A 645 -4.62 -8.93 17.88
N PHE A 646 -3.52 -9.47 18.35
CA PHE A 646 -3.15 -10.87 18.15
C PHE A 646 -3.87 -11.72 19.19
N SER A 647 -4.96 -12.39 18.77
CA SER A 647 -5.67 -13.35 19.62
C SER A 647 -4.81 -14.56 19.99
N THR A 648 -3.77 -14.82 19.19
CA THR A 648 -2.75 -15.86 19.34
C THR A 648 -1.46 -15.42 18.67
N LEU A 649 -0.32 -15.92 19.17
CA LEU A 649 1.00 -15.79 18.52
C LEU A 649 1.38 -17.00 17.66
N TYR A 650 0.45 -17.94 17.49
CA TYR A 650 0.68 -19.20 16.80
C TYR A 650 -0.23 -19.32 15.58
N GLN A 651 0.32 -19.87 14.51
CA GLN A 651 -0.37 -20.19 13.26
C GLN A 651 -0.08 -21.65 12.92
N ALA A 652 -1.13 -22.44 12.68
CA ALA A 652 -1.03 -23.89 12.42
C ALA A 652 -0.17 -24.68 13.45
N GLY A 653 -0.12 -24.24 14.71
CA GLY A 653 0.63 -24.91 15.79
C GLY A 653 2.05 -24.38 16.03
N SER A 654 2.61 -23.62 15.09
CA SER A 654 3.95 -23.01 15.21
C SER A 654 3.85 -21.52 15.55
N PRO A 655 4.84 -20.93 16.27
CA PRO A 655 4.92 -19.49 16.43
C PRO A 655 4.97 -18.78 15.08
N VAL A 656 4.30 -17.64 14.94
CA VAL A 656 4.38 -16.79 13.75
C VAL A 656 5.84 -16.32 13.58
N ARG A 657 6.36 -16.17 12.35
CA ARG A 657 7.71 -15.58 12.18
C ARG A 657 7.71 -14.13 12.67
N ALA A 658 8.80 -13.62 13.24
CA ALA A 658 8.84 -12.26 13.79
C ALA A 658 8.58 -11.21 12.69
N ARG A 659 9.04 -11.49 11.47
CA ARG A 659 8.70 -10.74 10.26
C ARG A 659 7.20 -10.65 10.00
N ASP A 660 6.50 -11.78 9.97
CA ASP A 660 5.04 -11.81 9.70
C ASP A 660 4.26 -11.10 10.81
N PHE A 661 4.71 -11.24 12.07
CA PHE A 661 4.16 -10.47 13.18
C PHE A 661 4.27 -8.97 12.91
N TRP A 662 5.45 -8.46 12.54
CA TRP A 662 5.64 -7.03 12.27
C TRP A 662 4.97 -6.53 10.98
N ASN A 663 4.76 -7.38 9.99
CA ASN A 663 3.98 -7.06 8.79
C ASN A 663 2.49 -6.82 9.13
N ILE A 664 1.96 -7.56 10.10
CA ILE A 664 0.59 -7.38 10.58
C ILE A 664 0.53 -6.23 11.60
N ALA A 665 1.44 -6.22 12.57
CA ALA A 665 1.48 -5.24 13.66
C ALA A 665 1.78 -3.82 13.16
N GLY A 666 2.65 -3.67 12.15
CA GLY A 666 3.01 -2.38 11.54
C GLY A 666 1.87 -1.66 10.83
N ARG A 667 0.70 -2.30 10.72
CA ARG A 667 -0.56 -1.70 10.24
C ARG A 667 -1.25 -0.89 11.33
N ALA A 668 -0.87 -1.07 12.58
CA ALA A 668 -1.34 -0.23 13.67
C ALA A 668 -0.77 1.18 13.50
N GLY A 669 -1.65 2.19 13.44
CA GLY A 669 -1.30 3.59 13.29
C GLY A 669 -1.35 4.05 11.84
N ARG A 670 -2.42 4.78 11.47
CA ARG A 670 -2.55 5.45 10.18
C ARG A 670 -2.03 6.87 10.24
N ALA A 671 -1.19 7.23 9.27
CA ALA A 671 -0.77 8.60 9.03
C ALA A 671 -2.00 9.53 8.88
N PHE A 672 -1.97 10.69 9.54
CA PHE A 672 -3.03 11.70 9.55
C PHE A 672 -4.39 11.22 10.10
N VAL A 673 -4.44 10.07 10.77
CA VAL A 673 -5.68 9.59 11.42
C VAL A 673 -5.43 9.16 12.87
N ASP A 674 -4.39 8.37 13.13
CA ASP A 674 -4.08 7.83 14.45
C ASP A 674 -2.78 8.44 15.00
N HIS A 675 -2.83 8.96 16.22
CA HIS A 675 -1.63 9.46 16.90
C HIS A 675 -0.73 8.29 17.35
N GLU A 676 -1.36 7.23 17.84
CA GLU A 676 -0.71 5.99 18.30
C GLU A 676 -1.41 4.76 17.71
N GLY A 677 -0.64 3.84 17.15
CA GLY A 677 -1.03 2.50 16.79
C GLY A 677 -0.88 1.54 17.97
N LYS A 678 -1.97 0.88 18.37
CA LYS A 678 -1.98 -0.07 19.49
C LYS A 678 -1.77 -1.48 18.99
N ILE A 679 -0.78 -2.19 19.51
CA ILE A 679 -0.50 -3.58 19.16
C ILE A 679 -0.65 -4.42 20.43
N LEU A 680 -1.68 -5.24 20.48
CA LEU A 680 -2.04 -6.03 21.65
C LEU A 680 -1.84 -7.52 21.38
N VAL A 681 -1.30 -8.23 22.35
CA VAL A 681 -1.19 -9.69 22.31
C VAL A 681 -1.98 -10.29 23.46
N ALA A 682 -2.88 -11.22 23.14
CA ALA A 682 -3.76 -11.85 24.13
C ALA A 682 -3.22 -13.19 24.64
N ILE A 683 -3.36 -13.43 25.93
CA ILE A 683 -3.05 -14.69 26.60
C ILE A 683 -4.12 -15.08 27.62
N ASP A 684 -4.40 -16.39 27.70
CA ASP A 684 -5.23 -16.99 28.77
C ASP A 684 -4.33 -17.45 29.92
N THR A 685 -4.58 -16.95 31.12
CA THR A 685 -3.78 -17.26 32.33
C THR A 685 -4.52 -18.13 33.36
N ASN A 686 -5.72 -18.63 33.03
CA ASN A 686 -6.61 -19.26 33.99
C ASN A 686 -6.21 -20.69 34.37
N ASN A 687 -5.48 -21.36 33.48
CA ASN A 687 -5.23 -22.79 33.60
C ASN A 687 -3.86 -23.09 34.22
N LYS A 688 -3.83 -23.51 35.50
CA LYS A 688 -2.61 -23.78 36.29
C LYS A 688 -1.69 -24.86 35.69
N SER A 689 -2.19 -25.72 34.79
CA SER A 689 -1.40 -26.75 34.09
C SER A 689 -0.50 -26.20 32.97
N GLN A 690 -0.56 -24.90 32.67
CA GLN A 690 0.09 -24.29 31.50
C GLN A 690 1.32 -23.41 31.79
N LYS A 691 2.01 -23.58 32.92
CA LYS A 691 3.23 -22.79 33.23
C LYS A 691 4.27 -22.81 32.11
N SER A 692 4.44 -23.95 31.43
CA SER A 692 5.31 -24.10 30.25
C SER A 692 4.82 -23.30 29.03
N ARG A 693 3.50 -23.23 28.80
CA ARG A 693 2.88 -22.45 27.73
C ARG A 693 3.02 -20.94 27.97
N LEU A 694 2.84 -20.49 29.22
CA LEU A 694 3.07 -19.11 29.63
C LEU A 694 4.56 -18.72 29.46
N ASN A 695 5.48 -19.61 29.83
CA ASN A 695 6.92 -19.39 29.61
C ASN A 695 7.26 -19.29 28.11
N LEU A 696 6.70 -20.18 27.28
CA LEU A 696 6.89 -20.15 25.84
C LEU A 696 6.32 -18.86 25.23
N PHE A 697 5.11 -18.47 25.61
CA PHE A 697 4.51 -17.20 25.21
C PHE A 697 5.40 -16.02 25.59
N ASN A 698 5.87 -15.95 26.84
CA ASN A 698 6.74 -14.87 27.30
C ASN A 698 8.07 -14.83 26.53
N SER A 699 8.61 -15.99 26.16
CA SER A 699 9.81 -16.08 25.31
C SER A 699 9.55 -15.52 23.91
N VAL A 700 8.49 -15.99 23.25
CA VAL A 700 8.11 -15.56 21.90
C VAL A 700 7.77 -14.06 21.88
N ARG A 701 6.95 -13.60 22.84
CA ARG A 701 6.59 -12.19 23.01
C ARG A 701 7.81 -11.28 23.17
N LYS A 702 8.77 -11.67 24.03
CA LYS A 702 10.02 -10.90 24.23
C LYS A 702 10.85 -10.80 22.95
N ASN A 703 10.80 -11.82 22.09
CA ASN A 703 11.46 -11.75 20.79
C ASN A 703 10.74 -10.77 19.86
N TYR A 704 9.40 -10.79 19.80
CA TYR A 704 8.66 -9.85 18.93
C TYR A 704 8.74 -8.40 19.39
N PHE A 705 8.67 -8.14 20.70
CA PHE A 705 8.69 -6.76 21.24
C PHE A 705 10.09 -6.13 21.16
N ASN A 706 11.14 -6.93 20.92
CA ASN A 706 12.47 -6.42 20.61
C ASN A 706 12.71 -6.41 19.10
N LYS A 707 12.62 -5.24 18.47
CA LYS A 707 12.85 -5.06 17.03
C LYS A 707 14.28 -5.37 16.57
N GLU A 708 15.26 -5.38 17.47
CA GLU A 708 16.64 -5.80 17.13
C GLU A 708 16.71 -7.31 16.83
N LYS A 709 15.67 -8.07 17.18
CA LYS A 709 15.56 -9.51 16.95
C LYS A 709 14.63 -9.86 15.78
N ILE A 710 14.34 -8.92 14.89
CA ILE A 710 13.61 -9.21 13.65
C ILE A 710 14.42 -10.22 12.82
N ASP A 711 13.72 -11.16 12.17
CA ASP A 711 14.34 -12.22 11.37
C ASP A 711 15.15 -11.65 10.20
N TYR A 712 16.33 -12.22 9.95
CA TYR A 712 17.17 -11.89 8.80
C TYR A 712 16.45 -12.23 7.49
N ALA A 713 16.64 -11.42 6.45
CA ALA A 713 16.29 -11.83 5.09
C ALA A 713 17.29 -12.91 4.67
N GLU A 714 16.87 -14.16 4.64
CA GLU A 714 17.75 -15.32 4.38
C GLU A 714 17.64 -15.76 2.93
N SER A 715 18.78 -16.19 2.37
CA SER A 715 18.82 -16.82 1.06
C SER A 715 18.05 -18.14 1.06
N GLY A 716 17.06 -18.21 0.18
CA GLY A 716 16.34 -19.42 -0.18
C GLY A 716 17.23 -20.44 -0.88
N ILE A 717 18.15 -20.00 -1.75
CA ILE A 717 19.09 -20.92 -2.42
C ILE A 717 20.02 -21.59 -1.38
N LEU A 718 20.55 -20.82 -0.42
CA LEU A 718 21.37 -21.38 0.66
C LEU A 718 20.57 -22.34 1.56
N SER A 719 19.29 -22.02 1.80
CA SER A 719 18.38 -22.88 2.57
C SER A 719 18.06 -24.17 1.81
N LEU A 720 17.82 -24.09 0.50
CA LEU A 720 17.62 -25.24 -0.39
C LEU A 720 18.82 -26.20 -0.32
N ILE A 721 20.05 -25.69 -0.46
CA ILE A 721 21.26 -26.53 -0.40
C ILE A 721 21.42 -27.13 1.00
N SER A 722 21.05 -26.40 2.05
CA SER A 722 21.08 -26.92 3.43
C SER A 722 20.11 -28.07 3.63
N THR A 723 18.91 -27.96 3.03
CA THR A 723 17.91 -29.02 3.03
C THR A 723 18.41 -30.25 2.26
N LEU A 724 19.02 -30.08 1.08
CA LEU A 724 19.62 -31.18 0.32
C LEU A 724 20.75 -31.88 1.08
N LYS A 725 21.61 -31.12 1.75
CA LYS A 725 22.66 -31.68 2.62
C LYS A 725 22.08 -32.47 3.79
N THR A 726 20.99 -31.97 4.38
CA THR A 726 20.27 -32.67 5.46
C THR A 726 19.64 -33.96 4.97
N TYR A 727 19.07 -33.99 3.76
CA TYR A 727 18.60 -35.22 3.13
C TYR A 727 19.75 -36.22 2.95
N ALA A 728 20.87 -35.80 2.37
CA ALA A 728 22.07 -36.62 2.21
C ALA A 728 22.53 -37.24 3.55
N ASP A 729 22.60 -36.42 4.61
CA ASP A 729 22.98 -36.87 5.95
C ASP A 729 21.99 -37.89 6.52
N ASN A 730 20.67 -37.71 6.30
CA ASN A 730 19.62 -38.61 6.79
C ASN A 730 19.69 -40.00 6.15
N ILE A 731 20.04 -40.07 4.87
CA ILE A 731 20.20 -41.33 4.12
C ILE A 731 21.62 -41.91 4.21
N GLY A 732 22.55 -41.23 4.90
CA GLY A 732 23.93 -41.67 5.07
C GLY A 732 24.81 -41.54 3.83
N VAL A 733 24.47 -40.61 2.92
CA VAL A 733 25.22 -40.29 1.70
C VAL A 733 26.08 -39.06 1.95
N ASP A 734 27.38 -39.13 1.64
CA ASP A 734 28.26 -37.96 1.72
C ASP A 734 27.77 -36.89 0.74
N PHE A 735 27.73 -35.63 1.18
CA PHE A 735 27.28 -34.52 0.34
C PHE A 735 28.08 -34.40 -0.98
N SER A 736 29.37 -34.77 -0.97
CA SER A 736 30.22 -34.82 -2.17
C SER A 736 29.73 -35.86 -3.18
N LEU A 737 29.25 -37.01 -2.69
CA LEU A 737 28.66 -38.05 -3.55
C LEU A 737 27.30 -37.61 -4.10
N LEU A 738 26.50 -36.88 -3.31
CA LEU A 738 25.26 -36.26 -3.80
C LEU A 738 25.56 -35.26 -4.94
N ILE A 739 26.59 -34.42 -4.81
CA ILE A 739 27.03 -33.50 -5.87
C ILE A 739 27.43 -34.26 -7.14
N GLU A 740 28.14 -35.37 -7.03
CA GLU A 740 28.51 -36.23 -8.17
C GLU A 740 27.25 -36.77 -8.87
N LEU A 741 26.29 -37.30 -8.12
CA LEU A 741 25.00 -37.80 -8.67
C LEU A 741 24.17 -36.68 -9.33
N ILE A 742 24.18 -35.47 -8.77
CA ILE A 742 23.53 -34.29 -9.37
C ILE A 742 24.20 -33.93 -10.69
N THR A 743 25.54 -33.98 -10.75
CA THR A 743 26.33 -33.70 -11.97
C THR A 743 26.00 -34.69 -13.09
N GLU A 744 25.88 -35.98 -12.75
CA GLU A 744 25.51 -37.04 -13.68
C GLU A 744 24.02 -37.06 -14.04
N ASN A 745 23.21 -36.19 -13.40
CA ASN A 745 21.74 -36.21 -13.47
C ASN A 745 21.16 -37.61 -13.15
N ASN A 746 21.74 -38.30 -12.17
CA ASN A 746 21.44 -39.69 -11.79
C ASN A 746 20.89 -39.79 -10.36
N ILE A 747 19.93 -38.94 -10.02
CA ILE A 747 19.35 -38.83 -8.67
C ILE A 747 18.54 -40.08 -8.31
N SER A 748 18.05 -40.82 -9.30
CA SER A 748 17.37 -42.10 -9.10
C SER A 748 18.19 -43.13 -8.29
N ALA A 749 19.53 -43.00 -8.29
CA ALA A 749 20.41 -43.86 -7.50
C ALA A 749 20.24 -43.72 -5.97
N ILE A 750 19.55 -42.67 -5.51
CA ILE A 750 19.37 -42.32 -4.10
C ILE A 750 18.19 -43.09 -3.45
N GLY A 751 17.34 -43.74 -4.25
CA GLY A 751 16.23 -44.56 -3.75
C GLY A 751 14.98 -43.74 -3.43
N GLU A 752 14.35 -43.98 -2.28
CA GLU A 752 13.02 -43.46 -1.94
C GLU A 752 12.90 -41.92 -1.90
N GLU A 753 14.01 -41.21 -1.65
CA GLU A 753 14.01 -39.73 -1.60
C GLU A 753 14.31 -39.07 -2.96
N ALA A 754 14.54 -39.84 -4.03
CA ALA A 754 14.96 -39.30 -5.32
C ALA A 754 13.96 -38.29 -5.92
N ASP A 755 12.66 -38.59 -5.84
CA ASP A 755 11.61 -37.72 -6.39
C ASP A 755 11.53 -36.37 -5.64
N ALA A 756 11.67 -36.40 -4.30
CA ALA A 756 11.67 -35.19 -3.48
C ALA A 756 12.90 -34.30 -3.77
N ILE A 757 14.07 -34.92 -3.99
CA ILE A 757 15.29 -34.21 -4.36
C ILE A 757 15.16 -33.61 -5.77
N ASP A 758 14.69 -34.37 -6.76
CA ASP A 758 14.51 -33.85 -8.13
C ASP A 758 13.48 -32.72 -8.18
N GLU A 759 12.39 -32.79 -7.38
CA GLU A 759 11.44 -31.68 -7.25
C GLU A 759 12.11 -30.41 -6.69
N ILE A 760 12.95 -30.54 -5.67
CA ILE A 760 13.67 -29.39 -5.09
C ILE A 760 14.62 -28.76 -6.11
N LEU A 761 15.34 -29.55 -6.89
CA LEU A 761 16.27 -29.05 -7.90
C LEU A 761 15.54 -28.33 -9.05
N ASP A 762 14.37 -28.81 -9.45
CA ASP A 762 13.54 -28.20 -10.50
C ASP A 762 13.14 -26.74 -10.18
N TRP A 763 13.27 -26.30 -8.91
CA TRP A 763 12.99 -24.91 -8.50
C TRP A 763 13.99 -23.89 -9.06
N VAL A 764 15.21 -24.33 -9.41
CA VAL A 764 16.28 -23.43 -9.92
C VAL A 764 16.65 -23.70 -11.38
N ASP A 765 16.22 -24.85 -11.93
CA ASP A 765 16.69 -25.36 -13.21
C ASP A 765 16.41 -24.46 -14.41
N ASP A 766 15.19 -23.93 -14.51
CA ASP A 766 14.77 -23.14 -15.67
C ASP A 766 15.54 -21.82 -15.75
N THR A 767 15.81 -21.18 -14.61
CA THR A 767 16.61 -19.98 -14.53
C THR A 767 18.10 -20.25 -14.74
N LEU A 768 18.63 -21.36 -14.19
CA LEU A 768 20.01 -21.78 -14.46
C LEU A 768 20.23 -22.09 -15.94
N LEU A 769 19.26 -22.74 -16.60
CA LEU A 769 19.28 -22.99 -18.04
C LEU A 769 19.26 -21.68 -18.83
N SER A 770 18.48 -20.69 -18.39
CA SER A 770 18.48 -19.36 -19.01
C SER A 770 19.82 -18.65 -18.86
N LEU A 771 20.38 -18.60 -17.65
CA LEU A 771 21.70 -18.01 -17.41
C LEU A 771 22.77 -18.71 -18.26
N LEU A 772 22.71 -20.04 -18.37
CA LEU A 772 23.60 -20.80 -19.22
C LEU A 772 23.47 -20.42 -20.69
N LEU A 773 22.23 -20.24 -21.19
CA LEU A 773 21.95 -19.78 -22.55
C LEU A 773 22.47 -18.35 -22.80
N ILE A 774 22.29 -17.45 -21.83
CA ILE A 774 22.75 -16.06 -21.88
C ILE A 774 24.28 -15.98 -21.97
N HIS A 775 24.99 -16.80 -21.18
CA HIS A 775 26.45 -16.85 -21.19
C HIS A 775 27.03 -17.66 -22.36
N ASN A 776 26.25 -18.56 -22.97
CA ASN A 776 26.67 -19.43 -24.07
C ASN A 776 25.67 -19.39 -25.24
N PRO A 777 25.48 -18.23 -25.90
CA PRO A 777 24.47 -18.09 -26.96
C PRO A 777 24.77 -18.98 -28.17
N GLU A 778 26.07 -19.18 -28.46
CA GLU A 778 26.61 -20.01 -29.54
C GLU A 778 27.93 -20.67 -29.10
N GLY A 779 28.39 -21.69 -29.81
CA GLY A 779 29.68 -22.34 -29.55
C GLY A 779 29.67 -23.40 -28.43
N ASP A 780 30.87 -23.77 -27.98
CA ASP A 780 31.08 -24.77 -26.92
C ASP A 780 30.53 -24.28 -25.58
N ILE A 781 30.01 -25.21 -24.77
CA ILE A 781 29.49 -24.88 -23.44
C ILE A 781 30.67 -24.58 -22.51
N SER A 782 30.69 -23.37 -21.94
CA SER A 782 31.51 -23.00 -20.81
C SER A 782 30.66 -22.73 -19.57
N ILE A 783 31.11 -23.28 -18.44
CA ILE A 783 30.57 -22.99 -17.10
C ILE A 783 31.50 -22.10 -16.28
N SER A 784 32.60 -21.59 -16.86
CA SER A 784 33.60 -20.79 -16.14
C SER A 784 33.07 -19.47 -15.56
N TRP A 785 31.88 -19.04 -15.97
CA TRP A 785 31.20 -17.85 -15.48
C TRP A 785 30.52 -18.09 -14.12
N VAL A 786 30.23 -19.35 -13.76
CA VAL A 786 29.43 -19.70 -12.58
C VAL A 786 30.08 -19.16 -11.30
N GLU A 787 31.38 -19.39 -11.11
CA GLU A 787 32.11 -18.90 -9.94
C GLU A 787 32.13 -17.36 -9.86
N ASP A 788 32.50 -16.65 -10.94
CA ASP A 788 32.56 -15.18 -10.93
C ASP A 788 31.18 -14.55 -10.70
N PHE A 789 30.13 -15.18 -11.22
CA PHE A 789 28.77 -14.68 -11.09
C PHE A 789 28.17 -14.97 -9.71
N PHE A 790 28.17 -16.24 -9.28
CA PHE A 790 27.51 -16.65 -8.03
C PHE A 790 28.31 -16.33 -6.77
N SER A 791 29.61 -16.01 -6.87
CA SER A 791 30.38 -15.46 -5.74
C SER A 791 29.86 -14.10 -5.23
N LYS A 792 28.99 -13.44 -6.00
CA LYS A 792 28.32 -12.17 -5.63
C LYS A 792 26.84 -12.38 -5.26
N SER A 793 26.35 -13.61 -5.29
CA SER A 793 24.97 -13.95 -4.92
C SER A 793 24.71 -13.75 -3.44
N LEU A 794 23.43 -13.54 -3.09
CA LEU A 794 23.02 -13.44 -1.69
C LEU A 794 23.40 -14.69 -0.89
N ALA A 795 23.19 -15.86 -1.49
CA ALA A 795 23.57 -17.15 -0.91
C ALA A 795 25.04 -17.17 -0.51
N TYR A 796 25.94 -16.77 -1.42
CA TYR A 796 27.37 -16.74 -1.16
C TYR A 796 27.74 -15.76 -0.04
N ILE A 797 27.20 -14.54 -0.07
CA ILE A 797 27.42 -13.50 0.95
C ILE A 797 27.06 -14.03 2.35
N GLN A 798 25.93 -14.75 2.46
CA GLN A 798 25.38 -15.19 3.73
C GLN A 798 25.99 -16.48 4.30
N ILE A 799 26.75 -17.25 3.51
CA ILE A 799 27.44 -18.47 3.99
C ILE A 799 28.29 -18.18 5.23
N SER A 800 28.97 -17.04 5.26
CA SER A 800 29.82 -16.63 6.39
C SER A 800 29.08 -16.61 7.74
N SER A 801 27.76 -16.38 7.72
CA SER A 801 26.90 -16.34 8.90
C SER A 801 26.30 -17.71 9.29
N LYS A 802 26.20 -18.67 8.35
CA LYS A 802 25.59 -20.00 8.53
C LYS A 802 26.65 -21.10 8.39
N LYS A 803 27.01 -21.76 9.51
CA LYS A 803 28.11 -22.75 9.57
C LYS A 803 27.86 -24.10 8.86
N ASN A 804 26.71 -24.32 8.21
CA ASN A 804 26.35 -25.65 7.70
C ASN A 804 26.92 -25.97 6.30
N ILE A 805 27.22 -24.95 5.50
CA ILE A 805 27.73 -25.07 4.12
C ILE A 805 28.95 -24.15 3.97
N SER A 806 29.97 -24.61 3.26
CA SER A 806 31.14 -23.82 2.89
C SER A 806 30.95 -23.13 1.53
N HIS A 807 31.69 -22.04 1.30
CA HIS A 807 31.69 -21.33 0.00
C HIS A 807 32.00 -22.27 -1.17
N LYS A 808 32.91 -23.23 -0.96
CA LYS A 808 33.26 -24.24 -1.96
C LYS A 808 32.10 -25.18 -2.24
N GLU A 809 31.50 -25.78 -1.21
CA GLU A 809 30.33 -26.68 -1.38
C GLU A 809 29.16 -26.00 -2.10
N PHE A 810 28.94 -24.70 -1.86
CA PHE A 810 27.94 -23.92 -2.59
C PHE A 810 28.27 -23.79 -4.08
N LEU A 811 29.49 -23.40 -4.43
CA LEU A 811 29.91 -23.25 -5.83
C LEU A 811 29.92 -24.61 -6.54
N ASP A 812 30.48 -25.65 -5.91
CA ASP A 812 30.50 -27.02 -6.42
C ASP A 812 29.08 -27.50 -6.72
N PHE A 813 28.09 -27.19 -5.87
CA PHE A 813 26.69 -27.51 -6.12
C PHE A 813 26.10 -26.79 -7.35
N ILE A 814 26.30 -25.47 -7.47
CA ILE A 814 25.74 -24.70 -8.60
C ILE A 814 26.38 -25.15 -9.92
N GLU A 815 27.69 -25.39 -9.93
CA GLU A 815 28.39 -25.94 -11.10
C GLU A 815 27.88 -27.33 -11.45
N ALA A 816 27.81 -28.24 -10.49
CA ALA A 816 27.28 -29.58 -10.65
C ALA A 816 25.87 -29.56 -11.21
N ARG A 817 24.98 -28.72 -10.66
CA ARG A 817 23.60 -28.66 -11.16
C ARG A 817 23.53 -28.09 -12.58
N THR A 818 24.32 -27.08 -12.89
CA THR A 818 24.40 -26.50 -14.24
C THR A 818 24.84 -27.56 -15.26
N ILE A 819 25.83 -28.40 -14.92
CA ILE A 819 26.26 -29.54 -15.75
C ILE A 819 25.15 -30.59 -15.87
N GLY A 820 24.52 -30.95 -14.75
CA GLY A 820 23.43 -31.93 -14.70
C GLY A 820 22.24 -31.53 -15.58
N ILE A 821 21.89 -30.24 -15.60
CA ILE A 821 20.85 -29.71 -16.50
C ILE A 821 21.23 -29.95 -17.97
N VAL A 822 22.47 -29.65 -18.37
CA VAL A 822 22.94 -29.91 -19.75
C VAL A 822 22.83 -31.39 -20.11
N ALA A 823 23.18 -32.29 -19.18
CA ALA A 823 23.01 -33.72 -19.37
C ALA A 823 21.52 -34.11 -19.54
N LYS A 824 20.62 -33.47 -18.79
CA LYS A 824 19.17 -33.68 -18.86
C LYS A 824 18.54 -33.18 -20.19
N VAL A 825 18.92 -31.99 -20.66
CA VAL A 825 18.29 -31.36 -21.83
C VAL A 825 19.03 -31.57 -23.15
N SER A 826 20.24 -32.14 -23.13
CA SER A 826 21.20 -32.24 -24.24
C SER A 826 21.74 -30.88 -24.72
N ASN A 827 22.85 -30.88 -25.48
CA ASN A 827 23.46 -29.66 -26.03
C ASN A 827 22.73 -29.15 -27.28
N ASN A 828 21.48 -28.70 -27.13
CA ASN A 828 20.67 -28.15 -28.22
C ASN A 828 20.10 -26.78 -27.83
N ARG A 829 20.70 -25.69 -28.34
CA ARG A 829 20.29 -24.31 -28.02
C ARG A 829 18.87 -23.97 -28.45
N ASN A 830 18.35 -24.57 -29.52
CA ASN A 830 16.96 -24.35 -29.92
C ASN A 830 16.01 -25.03 -28.93
N LYS A 831 16.35 -26.23 -28.45
CA LYS A 831 15.62 -26.88 -27.37
C LYS A 831 15.67 -26.05 -26.09
N TRP A 832 16.82 -25.48 -25.72
CA TRP A 832 16.95 -24.61 -24.55
C TRP A 832 16.08 -23.35 -24.67
N ARG A 833 16.11 -22.68 -25.83
CA ARG A 833 15.25 -21.51 -26.11
C ARG A 833 13.76 -21.87 -26.00
N SER A 834 13.36 -23.05 -26.49
CA SER A 834 11.98 -23.52 -26.41
C SER A 834 11.55 -23.79 -24.96
N ILE A 835 12.40 -24.46 -24.16
CA ILE A 835 12.14 -24.73 -22.73
C ILE A 835 12.08 -23.42 -21.94
N VAL A 836 13.10 -22.57 -22.06
CA VAL A 836 13.18 -21.30 -21.34
C VAL A 836 12.02 -20.38 -21.75
N GLY A 837 11.67 -20.36 -23.04
CA GLY A 837 10.57 -19.55 -23.56
C GLY A 837 9.19 -19.99 -23.05
N SER A 838 8.97 -21.28 -22.76
CA SER A 838 7.67 -21.77 -22.28
C SER A 838 7.30 -21.22 -20.89
N GLY A 839 8.31 -20.99 -20.04
CA GLY A 839 8.14 -20.56 -18.66
C GLY A 839 7.56 -21.64 -17.73
N ILE A 840 7.57 -22.91 -18.15
CA ILE A 840 7.19 -24.08 -17.35
C ILE A 840 8.45 -24.67 -16.69
N PRO A 841 8.38 -25.21 -15.45
CA PRO A 841 9.50 -25.88 -14.80
C PRO A 841 10.05 -27.01 -15.68
N LEU A 842 11.37 -27.19 -15.64
CA LEU A 842 12.11 -27.99 -16.61
C LEU A 842 11.55 -29.41 -16.73
N ASN A 843 11.26 -30.06 -15.62
CA ASN A 843 10.75 -31.43 -15.60
C ASN A 843 9.40 -31.58 -16.30
N SER A 844 8.50 -30.63 -16.07
CA SER A 844 7.17 -30.66 -16.69
C SER A 844 7.26 -30.28 -18.17
N ASP A 845 8.15 -29.35 -18.52
CA ASP A 845 8.36 -28.97 -19.92
C ASP A 845 8.89 -30.14 -20.78
N LEU A 846 9.78 -30.97 -20.22
CA LEU A 846 10.28 -32.16 -20.91
C LEU A 846 9.18 -33.19 -21.18
N ILE A 847 8.24 -33.38 -20.26
CA ILE A 847 7.09 -34.28 -20.47
C ILE A 847 6.13 -33.71 -21.52
N ILE A 848 5.93 -32.39 -21.52
CA ILE A 848 5.15 -31.70 -22.56
C ILE A 848 5.81 -31.89 -23.93
N GLU A 849 7.14 -31.78 -24.00
CA GLU A 849 7.93 -32.01 -25.21
C GLU A 849 7.75 -33.44 -25.75
N ASP A 850 7.72 -34.45 -24.88
CA ASP A 850 7.51 -35.85 -25.25
C ASP A 850 6.08 -36.13 -25.76
N ASN A 851 5.08 -35.35 -25.30
CA ASN A 851 3.68 -35.45 -25.70
C ASN A 851 3.27 -34.44 -26.79
N MET A 852 4.23 -33.74 -27.40
CA MET A 852 3.97 -32.63 -28.33
C MET A 852 3.12 -33.05 -29.54
N ASP A 853 3.39 -34.22 -30.12
CA ASP A 853 2.66 -34.73 -31.29
C ASP A 853 1.17 -34.96 -30.98
N GLN A 854 0.86 -35.50 -29.80
CA GLN A 854 -0.52 -35.69 -29.34
C GLN A 854 -1.21 -34.34 -29.10
N LEU A 855 -0.52 -33.39 -28.48
CA LEU A 855 -1.06 -32.04 -28.23
C LEU A 855 -1.37 -31.31 -29.55
N ILE A 856 -0.51 -31.42 -30.56
CA ILE A 856 -0.74 -30.86 -31.90
C ILE A 856 -1.97 -31.52 -32.52
N SER A 857 -2.05 -32.86 -32.49
CA SER A 857 -3.18 -33.61 -33.04
C SER A 857 -4.51 -33.18 -32.41
N ASN A 858 -4.58 -33.02 -31.09
CA ASN A 858 -5.78 -32.59 -30.39
C ASN A 858 -6.27 -31.20 -30.87
N VAL A 859 -5.35 -30.25 -31.08
CA VAL A 859 -5.69 -28.90 -31.55
C VAL A 859 -6.07 -28.90 -33.04
N ASP A 860 -5.37 -29.68 -33.87
CA ASP A 860 -5.70 -29.84 -35.28
C ASP A 860 -7.10 -30.47 -35.47
N GLU A 861 -7.47 -31.46 -34.65
CA GLU A 861 -8.83 -32.02 -34.64
C GLU A 861 -9.89 -30.95 -34.33
N TYR A 862 -9.64 -30.09 -33.33
CA TYR A 862 -10.53 -28.97 -33.01
C TYR A 862 -10.66 -27.96 -34.17
N LEU A 863 -9.56 -27.62 -34.82
CA LEU A 863 -9.53 -26.70 -35.97
C LEU A 863 -10.34 -27.18 -37.18
N LEU A 864 -10.57 -28.50 -37.29
CA LEU A 864 -11.42 -29.11 -38.32
C LEU A 864 -12.92 -29.01 -38.01
N THR A 865 -13.30 -28.55 -36.82
CA THR A 865 -14.70 -28.44 -36.40
C THR A 865 -15.28 -27.03 -36.60
N GLU A 866 -16.60 -26.86 -36.40
CA GLU A 866 -17.26 -25.55 -36.45
C GLU A 866 -16.99 -24.65 -35.22
N GLY A 867 -16.07 -25.03 -34.32
CA GLY A 867 -15.74 -24.23 -33.12
C GLY A 867 -16.89 -24.10 -32.12
N THR A 868 -17.75 -25.12 -32.04
CA THR A 868 -18.88 -25.10 -31.09
C THR A 868 -18.39 -25.22 -29.64
N PHE A 869 -19.23 -24.80 -28.69
CA PHE A 869 -18.94 -24.93 -27.26
C PHE A 869 -18.64 -26.39 -26.84
N GLU A 870 -19.29 -27.38 -27.45
CA GLU A 870 -19.04 -28.79 -27.17
C GLU A 870 -17.64 -29.21 -27.63
N ASN A 871 -17.21 -28.78 -28.83
CA ASN A 871 -15.87 -29.09 -29.35
C ASN A 871 -14.77 -28.43 -28.51
N LEU A 872 -15.04 -27.23 -27.95
CA LEU A 872 -14.12 -26.56 -27.03
C LEU A 872 -13.95 -27.35 -25.72
N LEU A 873 -15.04 -27.94 -25.20
CA LEU A 873 -14.99 -28.80 -24.01
C LEU A 873 -14.22 -30.09 -24.29
N GLU A 874 -14.42 -30.71 -25.46
CA GLU A 874 -13.70 -31.91 -25.90
C GLU A 874 -12.19 -31.64 -26.07
N LEU A 875 -11.81 -30.50 -26.65
CA LEU A 875 -10.41 -30.07 -26.75
C LEU A 875 -9.77 -29.96 -25.37
N LEU A 876 -10.43 -29.25 -24.44
CA LEU A 876 -9.92 -29.06 -23.09
C LEU A 876 -9.76 -30.40 -22.36
N GLU A 877 -10.76 -31.28 -22.44
CA GLU A 877 -10.71 -32.62 -21.84
C GLU A 877 -9.54 -33.45 -22.39
N SER A 878 -9.31 -33.41 -23.70
CA SER A 878 -8.20 -34.12 -24.35
C SER A 878 -6.84 -33.60 -23.88
N ILE A 879 -6.71 -32.28 -23.72
CA ILE A 879 -5.48 -31.68 -23.18
C ILE A 879 -5.30 -32.04 -21.70
N GLU A 880 -6.35 -31.90 -20.87
CA GLU A 880 -6.31 -32.28 -19.45
C GLU A 880 -5.83 -33.72 -19.25
N THR A 881 -6.34 -34.65 -20.06
CA THR A 881 -5.95 -36.07 -20.04
C THR A 881 -4.47 -36.25 -20.44
N THR A 882 -3.95 -35.41 -21.34
CA THR A 882 -2.56 -35.48 -21.78
C THR A 882 -1.58 -34.95 -20.73
N ILE A 883 -2.02 -34.03 -19.87
CA ILE A 883 -1.15 -33.31 -18.92
C ILE A 883 -1.39 -33.67 -17.45
N GLU A 884 -2.34 -34.55 -17.13
CA GLU A 884 -2.75 -34.85 -15.74
C GLU A 884 -1.62 -35.33 -14.83
N ASP A 885 -0.59 -35.94 -15.40
CA ASP A 885 0.56 -36.52 -14.69
C ASP A 885 1.79 -35.59 -14.67
N LEU A 886 1.65 -34.32 -15.08
CA LEU A 886 2.77 -33.37 -15.02
C LEU A 886 3.19 -33.11 -13.56
N PRO A 887 4.50 -33.14 -13.24
CA PRO A 887 5.01 -32.83 -11.90
C PRO A 887 4.54 -31.47 -11.39
N VAL A 888 4.42 -30.46 -12.25
CA VAL A 888 3.97 -29.13 -11.83
C VAL A 888 2.51 -29.10 -11.34
N LEU A 889 1.70 -30.09 -11.70
CA LEU A 889 0.35 -30.26 -11.15
C LEU A 889 0.36 -30.94 -9.77
N ASN A 890 1.39 -31.72 -9.42
CA ASN A 890 1.52 -32.42 -8.12
C ASN A 890 0.16 -33.04 -7.68
N GLU A 891 -0.24 -32.86 -6.42
CA GLU A 891 -1.54 -33.29 -5.88
C GLU A 891 -2.75 -32.68 -6.62
N ARG A 892 -2.59 -31.54 -7.29
CA ARG A 892 -3.69 -30.89 -8.03
C ARG A 892 -4.07 -31.66 -9.29
N GLY A 893 -3.15 -32.44 -9.87
CA GLY A 893 -3.47 -33.34 -10.99
C GLY A 893 -4.55 -34.36 -10.61
N GLN A 894 -4.62 -34.76 -9.33
CA GLN A 894 -5.66 -35.66 -8.84
C GLN A 894 -7.07 -35.04 -8.93
N TYR A 895 -7.17 -33.71 -8.90
CA TYR A 895 -8.46 -33.04 -9.08
C TYR A 895 -9.02 -33.23 -10.49
N LEU A 896 -8.18 -33.39 -11.52
CA LEU A 896 -8.63 -33.67 -12.89
C LEU A 896 -9.20 -35.10 -13.03
N LYS A 897 -8.85 -36.01 -12.12
CA LYS A 897 -9.32 -37.40 -12.08
C LYS A 897 -10.63 -37.57 -11.30
N TYR A 898 -11.20 -36.49 -10.74
CA TYR A 898 -12.43 -36.55 -9.96
C TYR A 898 -13.68 -36.80 -10.85
N PRO A 899 -14.69 -37.56 -10.36
CA PRO A 899 -15.86 -37.90 -11.17
C PRO A 899 -16.67 -36.72 -11.70
N ASN A 900 -16.68 -35.59 -10.98
CA ASN A 900 -17.51 -34.43 -11.29
C ASN A 900 -16.81 -33.39 -12.19
N VAL A 901 -15.56 -33.63 -12.61
CA VAL A 901 -14.77 -32.65 -13.38
C VAL A 901 -15.46 -32.28 -14.68
N ALA A 902 -16.02 -33.23 -15.42
CA ALA A 902 -16.75 -32.95 -16.66
C ALA A 902 -17.94 -32.00 -16.45
N GLN A 903 -18.68 -32.18 -15.35
CA GLN A 903 -19.78 -31.28 -14.98
C GLN A 903 -19.24 -29.89 -14.61
N ILE A 904 -18.17 -29.82 -13.82
CA ILE A 904 -17.54 -28.57 -13.39
C ILE A 904 -16.98 -27.81 -14.60
N ARG A 905 -16.29 -28.48 -15.53
CA ARG A 905 -15.75 -27.94 -16.78
C ARG A 905 -16.82 -27.24 -17.60
N ARG A 906 -17.95 -27.93 -17.83
CA ARG A 906 -19.09 -27.37 -18.57
C ARG A 906 -19.66 -26.13 -17.91
N LEU A 907 -19.93 -26.18 -16.59
CA LEU A 907 -20.51 -25.05 -15.87
C LEU A 907 -19.52 -23.87 -15.79
N TRP A 908 -18.24 -24.17 -15.58
CA TRP A 908 -17.20 -23.16 -15.48
C TRP A 908 -17.02 -22.42 -16.81
N LEU A 909 -16.73 -23.13 -17.90
CA LEU A 909 -16.58 -22.51 -19.23
C LEU A 909 -17.89 -21.97 -19.80
N GLY A 910 -19.04 -22.48 -19.37
CA GLY A 910 -20.35 -21.98 -19.78
C GLY A 910 -20.72 -20.62 -19.20
N GLY A 911 -19.92 -20.09 -18.26
CA GLY A 911 -20.20 -18.82 -17.59
C GLY A 911 -21.27 -18.89 -16.51
N ASP A 912 -21.59 -20.09 -15.98
CA ASP A 912 -22.52 -20.23 -14.86
C ASP A 912 -21.94 -19.66 -13.56
N ASP A 913 -22.82 -19.19 -12.66
CA ASP A 913 -22.44 -18.67 -11.34
C ASP A 913 -21.50 -19.62 -10.57
N ALA A 914 -20.48 -19.05 -9.92
CA ALA A 914 -19.52 -19.83 -9.14
C ALA A 914 -20.22 -20.52 -7.97
N TYR A 915 -21.28 -19.90 -7.45
CA TYR A 915 -22.16 -20.49 -6.44
C TYR A 915 -22.64 -21.90 -6.82
N LYS A 916 -23.12 -22.11 -8.06
CA LYS A 916 -23.61 -23.44 -8.49
C LYS A 916 -22.50 -24.48 -8.51
N ILE A 917 -21.29 -24.06 -8.86
CA ILE A 917 -20.12 -24.93 -8.99
C ILE A 917 -19.53 -25.26 -7.61
N PHE A 918 -19.45 -24.28 -6.70
CA PHE A 918 -18.85 -24.46 -5.38
C PHE A 918 -19.68 -25.37 -4.46
N HIS A 919 -20.94 -25.67 -4.81
CA HIS A 919 -21.77 -26.67 -4.13
C HIS A 919 -21.52 -28.10 -4.62
N ILE A 920 -20.77 -28.28 -5.71
CA ILE A 920 -20.33 -29.58 -6.17
C ILE A 920 -19.10 -29.99 -5.35
N GLU A 921 -19.02 -31.28 -4.99
CA GLU A 921 -17.86 -31.82 -4.29
C GLU A 921 -16.56 -31.48 -5.05
N LYS A 922 -15.62 -30.84 -4.35
CA LYS A 922 -14.35 -30.32 -4.90
C LYS A 922 -14.45 -29.25 -5.97
N GLY A 923 -15.64 -28.70 -6.24
CA GLY A 923 -15.84 -27.67 -7.26
C GLY A 923 -15.06 -26.39 -7.01
N ALA A 924 -14.99 -25.93 -5.75
CA ALA A 924 -14.23 -24.72 -5.39
C ALA A 924 -12.72 -24.92 -5.58
N GLU A 925 -12.18 -26.07 -5.15
CA GLU A 925 -10.76 -26.40 -5.31
C GLU A 925 -10.38 -26.59 -6.79
N ILE A 926 -11.17 -27.33 -7.57
CA ILE A 926 -10.93 -27.53 -9.02
C ILE A 926 -10.86 -26.18 -9.74
N VAL A 927 -11.85 -25.32 -9.51
CA VAL A 927 -11.88 -23.99 -10.13
C VAL A 927 -10.68 -23.15 -9.69
N THR A 928 -10.45 -23.03 -8.39
CA THR A 928 -9.48 -22.07 -7.84
C THR A 928 -8.03 -22.51 -8.10
N ASP A 929 -7.72 -23.79 -7.91
CA ASP A 929 -6.35 -24.30 -7.94
C ASP A 929 -5.94 -24.81 -9.33
N VAL A 930 -6.89 -25.31 -10.14
CA VAL A 930 -6.62 -25.87 -11.47
C VAL A 930 -7.02 -24.88 -12.56
N TYR A 931 -8.30 -24.58 -12.72
CA TYR A 931 -8.80 -23.79 -13.86
C TYR A 931 -8.42 -22.31 -13.82
N SER A 932 -8.41 -21.67 -12.66
CA SER A 932 -8.03 -20.26 -12.55
C SER A 932 -6.52 -20.04 -12.31
N PHE A 933 -5.72 -21.12 -12.26
CA PHE A 933 -4.29 -21.01 -11.93
C PHE A 933 -3.38 -21.96 -12.72
N SER A 934 -3.36 -23.26 -12.38
CA SER A 934 -2.36 -24.18 -12.92
C SER A 934 -2.55 -24.49 -14.41
N LEU A 935 -3.79 -24.72 -14.84
CA LEU A 935 -4.10 -25.15 -16.21
C LEU A 935 -3.87 -24.04 -17.26
N PRO A 936 -4.33 -22.79 -17.07
CA PRO A 936 -4.03 -21.71 -18.01
C PRO A 936 -2.52 -21.49 -18.22
N TRP A 937 -1.73 -21.68 -17.16
CA TRP A 937 -0.28 -21.52 -17.25
C TRP A 937 0.37 -22.58 -18.13
N ILE A 938 -0.05 -23.83 -17.97
CA ILE A 938 0.43 -24.94 -18.80
C ILE A 938 0.00 -24.71 -20.27
N LEU A 939 -1.26 -24.34 -20.50
CA LEU A 939 -1.79 -24.06 -21.85
C LEU A 939 -0.98 -22.98 -22.58
N ASN A 940 -0.64 -21.88 -21.90
CA ASN A 940 0.21 -20.84 -22.48
C ASN A 940 1.64 -21.33 -22.76
N GLY A 941 2.24 -22.13 -21.86
CA GLY A 941 3.56 -22.69 -22.13
C GLY A 941 3.57 -23.60 -23.35
N ILE A 942 2.51 -24.42 -23.53
CA ILE A 942 2.31 -25.23 -24.74
C ILE A 942 2.15 -24.33 -25.98
N ALA A 943 1.34 -23.28 -25.90
CA ALA A 943 1.14 -22.33 -26.99
C ALA A 943 2.46 -21.67 -27.45
N ARG A 944 3.33 -21.31 -26.51
CA ARG A 944 4.67 -20.78 -26.83
C ARG A 944 5.55 -21.81 -27.52
N LYS A 945 5.48 -23.08 -27.09
CA LYS A 945 6.20 -24.16 -27.75
C LYS A 945 5.70 -24.39 -29.17
N PHE A 946 4.40 -24.21 -29.43
CA PHE A 946 3.84 -24.21 -30.78
C PHE A 946 4.37 -23.03 -31.61
N LYS A 947 4.40 -21.80 -31.08
CA LYS A 947 5.03 -20.64 -31.76
C LYS A 947 6.49 -20.89 -32.12
N SER A 948 7.26 -21.52 -31.22
CA SER A 948 8.67 -21.86 -31.49
C SER A 948 8.88 -22.88 -32.63
N ARG A 949 7.79 -23.51 -33.09
CA ARG A 949 7.73 -24.47 -34.21
C ARG A 949 6.97 -23.92 -35.42
N ASP A 950 6.73 -22.60 -35.47
CA ASP A 950 5.98 -21.93 -36.53
C ASP A 950 4.50 -22.40 -36.65
N LEU A 951 3.90 -22.86 -35.54
CA LEU A 951 2.49 -23.28 -35.44
C LEU A 951 1.61 -22.16 -34.85
N ASP A 952 1.61 -20.98 -35.50
CA ASP A 952 0.95 -19.77 -34.98
C ASP A 952 -0.57 -19.91 -34.79
N ILE A 953 -1.23 -20.66 -35.68
CA ILE A 953 -2.69 -20.86 -35.63
C ILE A 953 -3.05 -21.70 -34.40
N GLN A 954 -2.39 -22.84 -34.23
CA GLN A 954 -2.59 -23.72 -33.08
C GLN A 954 -2.23 -23.02 -31.76
N ALA A 955 -1.15 -22.23 -31.76
CA ALA A 955 -0.78 -21.43 -30.60
C ALA A 955 -1.86 -20.43 -30.22
N THR A 956 -2.46 -19.75 -31.19
CA THR A 956 -3.55 -18.79 -30.95
C THR A 956 -4.75 -19.46 -30.31
N VAL A 957 -5.14 -20.67 -30.76
CA VAL A 957 -6.23 -21.46 -30.15
C VAL A 957 -5.95 -21.75 -28.67
N LEU A 958 -4.72 -22.15 -28.33
CA LEU A 958 -4.34 -22.44 -26.95
C LEU A 958 -4.24 -21.18 -26.07
N GLU A 959 -3.78 -20.05 -26.61
CA GLU A 959 -3.78 -18.76 -25.91
C GLU A 959 -5.21 -18.31 -25.57
N GLU A 960 -6.13 -18.44 -26.52
CA GLU A 960 -7.56 -18.15 -26.31
C GLU A 960 -8.20 -19.12 -25.32
N LEU A 961 -8.02 -20.43 -25.50
CA LEU A 961 -8.53 -21.45 -24.59
C LEU A 961 -8.02 -21.22 -23.17
N SER A 962 -6.75 -20.87 -23.02
CA SER A 962 -6.17 -20.56 -21.73
C SER A 962 -6.87 -19.40 -21.03
N LEU A 963 -7.22 -18.35 -21.77
CA LEU A 963 -7.95 -17.21 -21.24
C LEU A 963 -9.39 -17.59 -20.86
N PHE A 964 -10.04 -18.40 -21.70
CA PHE A 964 -11.40 -18.90 -21.46
C PHE A 964 -11.47 -19.74 -20.18
N VAL A 965 -10.47 -20.60 -19.97
CA VAL A 965 -10.35 -21.45 -18.77
C VAL A 965 -10.03 -20.62 -17.53
N GLU A 966 -9.12 -19.64 -17.62
CA GLU A 966 -8.77 -18.79 -16.46
C GLU A 966 -10.00 -18.05 -15.92
N VAL A 967 -10.78 -17.45 -16.83
CA VAL A 967 -11.93 -16.62 -16.49
C VAL A 967 -13.22 -17.42 -16.33
N GLY A 968 -13.35 -18.57 -16.98
CA GLY A 968 -14.57 -19.37 -17.02
C GLY A 968 -15.63 -18.76 -17.94
N LEU A 969 -15.26 -18.39 -19.17
CA LEU A 969 -16.16 -17.85 -20.18
C LEU A 969 -15.82 -18.40 -21.57
N PRO A 970 -16.81 -18.62 -22.46
CA PRO A 970 -16.61 -19.43 -23.66
C PRO A 970 -16.09 -18.64 -24.88
N SER A 971 -15.90 -17.32 -24.78
CA SER A 971 -15.43 -16.51 -25.90
C SER A 971 -14.68 -15.25 -25.46
N ILE A 972 -13.83 -14.73 -26.36
CA ILE A 972 -13.00 -13.55 -26.10
C ILE A 972 -13.81 -12.30 -25.79
N ILE A 973 -14.95 -12.09 -26.45
CA ILE A 973 -15.81 -10.92 -26.22
C ILE A 973 -16.39 -10.98 -24.78
N LYS A 974 -16.85 -12.16 -24.36
CA LYS A 974 -17.38 -12.38 -23.01
C LYS A 974 -16.31 -12.14 -21.95
N VAL A 975 -15.10 -12.65 -22.17
CA VAL A 975 -13.95 -12.35 -21.29
C VAL A 975 -13.64 -10.85 -21.23
N LYS A 976 -13.64 -10.15 -22.37
CA LYS A 976 -13.36 -8.71 -22.39
C LYS A 976 -14.46 -7.89 -21.69
N ILE A 977 -15.72 -8.29 -21.78
CA ILE A 977 -16.81 -7.68 -20.98
C ILE A 977 -16.56 -7.90 -19.48
N TYR A 978 -16.15 -9.10 -19.09
CA TYR A 978 -15.78 -9.40 -17.72
C TYR A 978 -14.63 -8.52 -17.21
N GLN A 979 -13.58 -8.39 -18.01
CA GLN A 979 -12.42 -7.54 -17.73
C GLN A 979 -12.76 -6.04 -17.74
N ALA A 980 -13.76 -5.61 -18.52
CA ALA A 980 -14.22 -4.22 -18.58
C ALA A 980 -14.85 -3.72 -17.27
N GLY A 981 -15.18 -4.63 -16.35
CA GLY A 981 -15.65 -4.30 -14.99
C GLY A 981 -16.93 -5.00 -14.58
N ILE A 982 -17.58 -5.75 -15.48
CA ILE A 982 -18.70 -6.64 -15.17
C ILE A 982 -18.12 -7.91 -14.55
N ARG A 983 -17.79 -7.88 -13.26
CA ARG A 983 -17.16 -9.00 -12.52
C ARG A 983 -18.18 -10.09 -12.18
N SER A 984 -18.93 -10.47 -13.21
CA SER A 984 -19.95 -11.49 -13.19
C SER A 984 -19.90 -12.33 -14.44
N ARG A 985 -19.68 -13.64 -14.29
CA ARG A 985 -19.56 -14.57 -15.42
C ARG A 985 -20.90 -14.78 -16.09
N SER A 986 -21.99 -14.92 -15.32
CA SER A 986 -23.33 -15.04 -15.88
C SER A 986 -23.76 -13.76 -16.61
N ALA A 987 -23.50 -12.58 -16.02
CA ALA A 987 -23.82 -11.30 -16.67
C ALA A 987 -22.94 -11.02 -17.90
N ALA A 988 -21.64 -11.33 -17.84
CA ALA A 988 -20.74 -11.16 -18.98
C ALA A 988 -21.09 -12.13 -20.12
N ASN A 989 -21.51 -13.35 -19.79
CA ASN A 989 -22.00 -14.34 -20.75
C ASN A 989 -23.28 -13.86 -21.45
N GLU A 990 -24.25 -13.36 -20.69
CA GLU A 990 -25.50 -12.79 -21.21
C GLU A 990 -25.24 -11.56 -22.10
N LEU A 991 -24.43 -10.60 -21.64
CA LEU A 991 -24.11 -9.39 -22.42
C LEU A 991 -23.39 -9.72 -23.72
N GLY A 992 -22.50 -10.72 -23.71
CA GLY A 992 -21.77 -11.16 -24.89
C GLY A 992 -22.67 -11.61 -26.04
N ASP A 993 -23.86 -12.14 -25.74
CA ASP A 993 -24.82 -12.58 -26.76
C ASP A 993 -25.53 -11.39 -27.45
N PHE A 994 -25.61 -10.23 -26.78
CA PHE A 994 -26.21 -8.99 -27.33
C PHE A 994 -25.19 -8.05 -27.98
N CYS A 995 -23.90 -8.20 -27.65
CA CYS A 995 -22.80 -7.39 -28.16
C CYS A 995 -22.35 -7.83 -29.57
N VAL A 996 -23.29 -8.01 -30.50
CA VAL A 996 -23.04 -8.46 -31.87
C VAL A 996 -22.45 -7.32 -32.69
N GLY A 997 -21.12 -7.25 -32.80
CA GLY A 997 -20.40 -6.24 -33.59
C GLY A 997 -19.03 -5.82 -33.07
N PHE A 998 -18.69 -6.18 -31.82
CA PHE A 998 -17.34 -5.97 -31.29
C PHE A 998 -16.35 -6.93 -31.96
N SER A 999 -15.22 -6.40 -32.42
CA SER A 999 -14.13 -7.28 -32.88
C SER A 999 -13.38 -7.87 -31.69
N GLY A 1000 -12.85 -9.08 -31.87
CA GLY A 1000 -11.97 -9.74 -30.89
C GLY A 1000 -10.70 -8.95 -30.58
N ASP A 1001 -10.34 -7.96 -31.40
CA ASP A 1001 -9.12 -7.15 -31.26
C ASP A 1001 -9.32 -5.84 -30.47
N GLU A 1002 -10.56 -5.43 -30.21
CA GLU A 1002 -10.80 -4.15 -29.54
C GLU A 1002 -10.25 -4.11 -28.10
N PRO A 1003 -9.56 -3.03 -27.69
CA PRO A 1003 -9.09 -2.89 -26.31
C PRO A 1003 -10.23 -2.94 -25.29
N VAL A 1004 -9.96 -3.51 -24.11
CA VAL A 1004 -10.93 -3.57 -22.99
C VAL A 1004 -11.49 -2.18 -22.64
N SER A 1005 -10.68 -1.14 -22.76
CA SER A 1005 -11.09 0.25 -22.52
C SER A 1005 -12.13 0.77 -23.54
N THR A 1006 -12.11 0.28 -24.77
CA THR A 1006 -13.11 0.59 -25.80
C THR A 1006 -14.41 -0.11 -25.49
N ILE A 1007 -14.36 -1.41 -25.18
CA ILE A 1007 -15.54 -2.19 -24.78
C ILE A 1007 -16.21 -1.56 -23.55
N LYS A 1008 -15.43 -1.19 -22.53
CA LYS A 1008 -15.93 -0.48 -21.34
C LYS A 1008 -16.67 0.81 -21.72
N ARG A 1009 -16.08 1.66 -22.58
CA ARG A 1009 -16.70 2.91 -23.03
C ARG A 1009 -18.00 2.67 -23.79
N THR A 1010 -18.01 1.69 -24.69
CA THR A 1010 -19.20 1.35 -25.48
C THR A 1010 -20.30 0.75 -24.63
N LEU A 1011 -19.96 -0.09 -23.65
CA LEU A 1011 -20.92 -0.58 -22.64
C LEU A 1011 -21.55 0.60 -21.91
N ILE A 1012 -20.74 1.52 -21.36
CA ILE A 1012 -21.21 2.70 -20.62
C ILE A 1012 -22.11 3.60 -21.49
N ALA A 1013 -21.73 3.83 -22.75
CA ALA A 1013 -22.48 4.68 -23.67
C ALA A 1013 -23.85 4.12 -24.05
N ASN A 1014 -24.02 2.78 -24.01
CA ASN A 1014 -25.22 2.10 -24.47
C ASN A 1014 -25.99 1.37 -23.35
N ILE A 1015 -25.70 1.65 -22.07
CA ILE A 1015 -26.34 0.98 -20.91
C ILE A 1015 -27.87 0.97 -21.05
N ASP A 1016 -28.48 2.12 -21.34
CA ASP A 1016 -29.93 2.25 -21.40
C ASP A 1016 -30.56 1.37 -22.51
N SER A 1017 -29.80 1.06 -23.56
CA SER A 1017 -30.23 0.13 -24.62
C SER A 1017 -30.12 -1.33 -24.17
N TYR A 1018 -29.08 -1.69 -23.43
CA TYR A 1018 -28.88 -3.05 -22.94
C TYR A 1018 -29.86 -3.41 -21.82
N SER A 1019 -30.14 -2.48 -20.90
CA SER A 1019 -31.06 -2.65 -19.77
C SER A 1019 -32.46 -3.17 -20.16
N LEU A 1020 -32.89 -2.95 -21.42
CA LEU A 1020 -34.19 -3.42 -21.92
C LEU A 1020 -34.26 -4.94 -22.20
N PHE A 1021 -33.12 -5.60 -22.35
CA PHE A 1021 -33.03 -6.98 -22.86
C PHE A 1021 -32.27 -7.95 -21.95
N VAL A 1022 -31.65 -7.43 -20.89
CA VAL A 1022 -30.83 -8.22 -19.96
C VAL A 1022 -31.54 -8.49 -18.65
N SER A 1023 -31.05 -9.46 -17.89
CA SER A 1023 -31.50 -9.75 -16.53
C SER A 1023 -31.28 -8.57 -15.56
N GLU A 1024 -32.08 -8.54 -14.48
CA GLU A 1024 -31.96 -7.54 -13.41
C GLU A 1024 -30.54 -7.50 -12.80
N THR A 1025 -29.92 -8.67 -12.61
CA THR A 1025 -28.53 -8.77 -12.12
C THR A 1025 -27.52 -8.13 -13.07
N THR A 1026 -27.70 -8.30 -14.38
CA THR A 1026 -26.83 -7.72 -15.41
C THR A 1026 -27.02 -6.21 -15.51
N GLU A 1027 -28.26 -5.73 -15.44
CA GLU A 1027 -28.57 -4.30 -15.38
C GLU A 1027 -27.89 -3.63 -14.18
N GLU A 1028 -27.92 -4.26 -13.01
CA GLU A 1028 -27.24 -3.72 -11.83
C GLU A 1028 -25.72 -3.61 -12.00
N TRP A 1029 -25.08 -4.61 -12.61
CA TRP A 1029 -23.65 -4.55 -12.92
C TRP A 1029 -23.30 -3.42 -13.88
N LEU A 1030 -24.12 -3.21 -14.93
CA LEU A 1030 -23.96 -2.07 -15.84
C LEU A 1030 -24.10 -0.74 -15.09
N GLU A 1031 -25.06 -0.63 -14.18
CA GLU A 1031 -25.23 0.59 -13.40
C GLU A 1031 -24.04 0.87 -12.47
N MET A 1032 -23.46 -0.17 -11.85
CA MET A 1032 -22.24 -0.05 -11.05
C MET A 1032 -21.03 0.34 -11.90
N LEU A 1033 -20.92 -0.18 -13.11
CA LEU A 1033 -19.88 0.21 -14.06
C LEU A 1033 -19.95 1.71 -14.39
N ARG A 1034 -21.15 2.24 -14.68
CA ARG A 1034 -21.39 3.68 -14.91
C ARG A 1034 -20.96 4.54 -13.72
N LYS A 1035 -21.36 4.15 -12.51
CA LYS A 1035 -21.08 4.93 -11.28
C LYS A 1035 -19.58 4.96 -10.95
N THR A 1036 -18.84 3.90 -11.28
CA THR A 1036 -17.40 3.81 -11.00
C THR A 1036 -16.54 4.47 -12.08
N SER A 1037 -17.00 4.56 -13.32
CA SER A 1037 -16.26 5.17 -14.43
C SER A 1037 -16.35 6.70 -14.50
N MET A 1038 -17.36 7.32 -13.88
CA MET A 1038 -17.57 8.78 -13.93
C MET A 1038 -16.60 9.59 -13.03
N GLN A 1039 -15.56 8.99 -12.45
CA GLN A 1039 -14.64 9.66 -11.53
C GLN A 1039 -13.40 10.30 -12.20
N ASP A 1040 -13.20 10.14 -13.51
CA ASP A 1040 -11.98 10.61 -14.17
C ASP A 1040 -12.15 11.97 -14.85
N ARG A 1041 -11.58 12.99 -14.19
CA ARG A 1041 -11.43 14.41 -14.58
C ARG A 1041 -12.71 15.23 -14.62
N LEU A 1042 -12.67 16.37 -13.91
CA LEU A 1042 -13.71 17.38 -13.99
C LEU A 1042 -13.55 18.12 -15.32
N LYS A 1043 -14.48 17.92 -16.23
CA LYS A 1043 -14.53 18.67 -17.48
C LYS A 1043 -15.22 20.01 -17.29
N ILE A 1044 -14.63 21.08 -17.81
CA ILE A 1044 -15.20 22.42 -17.79
C ILE A 1044 -15.06 23.08 -19.16
N ASP A 1045 -16.03 23.91 -19.52
CA ASP A 1045 -16.02 24.63 -20.79
C ASP A 1045 -14.96 25.73 -20.78
N ARG A 1046 -14.31 25.97 -21.93
CA ARG A 1046 -13.37 27.07 -22.09
C ARG A 1046 -14.11 28.41 -22.06
N VAL A 1047 -13.59 29.33 -21.26
CA VAL A 1047 -13.94 30.75 -21.34
C VAL A 1047 -13.12 31.38 -22.47
N SER A 1048 -13.80 32.04 -23.42
CA SER A 1048 -13.15 32.71 -24.56
C SER A 1048 -12.11 33.72 -24.09
N SER A 1049 -11.02 33.87 -24.87
CA SER A 1049 -10.01 34.89 -24.58
C SER A 1049 -10.62 36.30 -24.60
N PHE A 1050 -10.10 37.18 -23.76
CA PHE A 1050 -10.70 38.50 -23.55
C PHE A 1050 -9.65 39.57 -23.28
N GLU A 1051 -10.00 40.82 -23.59
CA GLU A 1051 -9.26 42.01 -23.17
C GLU A 1051 -9.79 42.48 -21.80
N PHE A 1052 -8.90 42.98 -20.93
CA PHE A 1052 -9.29 43.45 -19.60
C PHE A 1052 -8.52 44.69 -19.15
N GLY A 1053 -8.52 45.72 -20.00
CA GLY A 1053 -7.84 47.00 -19.77
C GLY A 1053 -6.36 46.86 -19.38
N ASP A 1054 -5.85 47.87 -18.67
CA ASP A 1054 -4.44 47.92 -18.22
C ASP A 1054 -4.18 47.09 -16.95
N THR A 1055 -5.04 46.11 -16.65
CA THR A 1055 -4.94 45.27 -15.44
C THR A 1055 -3.64 44.46 -15.41
N HIS A 1056 -3.09 44.15 -16.58
CA HIS A 1056 -1.82 43.45 -16.75
C HIS A 1056 -0.62 44.20 -16.14
N GLU A 1057 -0.71 45.53 -15.99
CA GLU A 1057 0.31 46.33 -15.30
C GLU A 1057 0.36 46.05 -13.78
N LYS A 1058 -0.75 45.56 -13.21
CA LYS A 1058 -0.87 45.26 -11.77
C LYS A 1058 -0.71 43.78 -11.46
N THR A 1059 -1.24 42.90 -12.32
CA THR A 1059 -1.16 41.46 -12.12
C THR A 1059 -1.14 40.74 -13.46
N GLN A 1060 -0.43 39.62 -13.52
CA GLN A 1060 -0.34 38.77 -14.72
C GLN A 1060 -1.24 37.53 -14.61
N THR A 1061 -2.02 37.42 -13.53
CA THR A 1061 -2.88 36.27 -13.27
C THR A 1061 -4.16 36.71 -12.60
N LEU A 1062 -5.30 36.26 -13.13
CA LEU A 1062 -6.63 36.49 -12.56
C LEU A 1062 -7.33 35.17 -12.24
N ILE A 1063 -8.20 35.21 -11.24
CA ILE A 1063 -9.01 34.08 -10.79
C ILE A 1063 -10.47 34.53 -10.70
N ALA A 1064 -11.38 33.72 -11.21
CA ALA A 1064 -12.82 33.96 -11.09
C ALA A 1064 -13.37 33.32 -9.81
N GLN A 1065 -13.97 34.13 -8.94
CA GLN A 1065 -14.52 33.66 -7.66
C GLN A 1065 -15.92 34.21 -7.37
N ILE A 1066 -16.67 33.48 -6.54
CA ILE A 1066 -17.84 34.00 -5.81
C ILE A 1066 -17.47 34.21 -4.36
N ILE A 1067 -17.70 35.42 -3.87
CA ILE A 1067 -17.52 35.81 -2.47
C ILE A 1067 -18.83 36.47 -2.03
N ASP A 1068 -19.46 35.95 -0.98
CA ASP A 1068 -20.75 36.44 -0.44
C ASP A 1068 -21.87 36.62 -1.48
N GLY A 1069 -21.94 35.69 -2.45
CA GLY A 1069 -22.95 35.70 -3.51
C GLY A 1069 -22.68 36.69 -4.65
N LYS A 1070 -21.58 37.45 -4.58
CA LYS A 1070 -21.12 38.35 -5.64
C LYS A 1070 -19.97 37.73 -6.42
N LYS A 1071 -19.87 38.10 -7.69
CA LYS A 1071 -18.90 37.56 -8.66
C LYS A 1071 -17.71 38.51 -8.80
N TYR A 1072 -16.50 37.97 -8.74
CA TYR A 1072 -15.26 38.76 -8.81
C TYR A 1072 -14.24 38.16 -9.79
N LEU A 1073 -13.42 39.04 -10.35
CA LEU A 1073 -12.11 38.72 -10.93
C LEU A 1073 -11.04 39.32 -10.01
N ILE A 1074 -10.18 38.47 -9.47
CA ILE A 1074 -9.19 38.86 -8.46
C ILE A 1074 -7.78 38.40 -8.84
N SER A 1075 -6.76 39.12 -8.39
CA SER A 1075 -5.39 38.62 -8.40
C SER A 1075 -5.17 37.60 -7.25
N PRO A 1076 -4.23 36.65 -7.39
CA PRO A 1076 -3.94 35.66 -6.34
C PRO A 1076 -3.59 36.25 -4.97
N ASP A 1077 -2.93 37.41 -4.95
CA ASP A 1077 -2.50 38.15 -3.76
C ASP A 1077 -3.57 39.10 -3.21
N PHE A 1078 -4.73 39.20 -3.86
CA PHE A 1078 -5.83 40.10 -3.54
C PHE A 1078 -5.49 41.60 -3.62
N GLU A 1079 -4.37 41.99 -4.25
CA GLU A 1079 -4.06 43.40 -4.50
C GLU A 1079 -4.97 44.02 -5.58
N PHE A 1080 -5.44 43.19 -6.52
CA PHE A 1080 -6.41 43.57 -7.54
C PHE A 1080 -7.73 42.83 -7.33
N VAL A 1081 -8.83 43.60 -7.31
CA VAL A 1081 -10.20 43.10 -7.12
C VAL A 1081 -11.15 43.86 -8.04
N HIS A 1082 -11.86 43.14 -8.90
CA HIS A 1082 -12.91 43.70 -9.75
C HIS A 1082 -14.24 42.98 -9.52
N GLU A 1083 -15.28 43.72 -9.12
CA GLU A 1083 -16.64 43.20 -8.95
C GLU A 1083 -17.38 43.16 -10.28
N GLY A 1084 -18.02 42.03 -10.57
CA GLY A 1084 -18.77 41.81 -11.80
C GLY A 1084 -17.90 41.40 -12.97
N TRP A 1085 -18.56 40.79 -13.95
CA TRP A 1085 -17.98 40.37 -15.22
C TRP A 1085 -18.58 41.25 -16.30
N GLY A 1086 -17.79 41.65 -17.29
CA GLY A 1086 -18.30 42.36 -18.46
C GLY A 1086 -19.17 41.43 -19.32
N ASN A 1087 -18.93 41.40 -20.63
CA ASN A 1087 -19.67 40.52 -21.54
C ASN A 1087 -19.16 39.06 -21.59
N VAL A 1088 -18.11 38.73 -20.83
CA VAL A 1088 -17.48 37.41 -20.84
C VAL A 1088 -18.10 36.51 -19.77
N ASP A 1089 -18.49 35.30 -20.15
CA ASP A 1089 -19.05 34.33 -19.22
C ASP A 1089 -17.95 33.52 -18.51
N PHE A 1090 -17.70 33.84 -17.24
CA PHE A 1090 -16.76 33.13 -16.39
C PHE A 1090 -17.39 31.99 -15.57
N MET A 1091 -18.67 31.65 -15.78
CA MET A 1091 -19.35 30.58 -15.02
C MET A 1091 -18.59 29.24 -15.05
N PRO A 1092 -17.99 28.79 -16.18
CA PRO A 1092 -17.26 27.51 -16.21
C PRO A 1092 -16.03 27.45 -15.29
N ALA A 1093 -15.34 28.59 -15.10
CA ALA A 1093 -14.10 28.71 -14.33
C ALA A 1093 -14.32 29.00 -12.84
N LEU A 1094 -15.57 29.26 -12.44
CA LEU A 1094 -15.91 29.82 -11.15
C LEU A 1094 -15.60 28.88 -9.97
N ASN A 1095 -14.85 29.38 -8.97
CA ASN A 1095 -14.46 28.63 -7.78
C ASN A 1095 -13.76 27.28 -8.11
N LYS A 1096 -13.15 27.17 -9.29
CA LYS A 1096 -12.41 25.97 -9.70
C LYS A 1096 -10.95 26.10 -9.28
N SER A 1097 -10.56 25.32 -8.27
CA SER A 1097 -9.19 25.30 -7.75
C SER A 1097 -8.18 24.95 -8.87
N GLY A 1098 -7.24 25.85 -9.09
CA GLY A 1098 -6.18 25.73 -10.10
C GLY A 1098 -6.57 26.20 -11.50
N VAL A 1099 -7.78 26.71 -11.72
CA VAL A 1099 -8.16 27.39 -12.97
C VAL A 1099 -7.83 28.86 -12.86
N VAL A 1100 -7.04 29.38 -13.80
CA VAL A 1100 -6.55 30.76 -13.79
C VAL A 1100 -6.67 31.38 -15.18
N PHE A 1101 -6.63 32.71 -15.24
CA PHE A 1101 -6.51 33.48 -16.46
C PHE A 1101 -5.15 34.14 -16.49
N LYS A 1102 -4.32 33.82 -17.48
CA LYS A 1102 -3.02 34.43 -17.68
C LYS A 1102 -3.03 35.39 -18.84
N TYR A 1103 -2.33 36.49 -18.66
CA TYR A 1103 -2.13 37.46 -19.73
C TYR A 1103 -0.99 37.01 -20.65
N ASP A 1104 -1.19 37.14 -21.96
CA ASP A 1104 -0.16 36.95 -22.97
C ASP A 1104 0.21 38.31 -23.56
N GLU A 1105 1.49 38.69 -23.43
CA GLU A 1105 2.01 39.95 -23.94
C GLU A 1105 2.02 40.01 -25.48
N ASN A 1106 2.05 38.86 -26.17
CA ASN A 1106 2.12 38.83 -27.63
C ASN A 1106 0.77 39.18 -28.27
N ASP A 1107 -0.31 38.69 -27.69
CA ASP A 1107 -1.66 38.84 -28.23
C ASP A 1107 -2.48 39.91 -27.50
N ASN A 1108 -1.97 40.46 -26.39
CA ASN A 1108 -2.66 41.42 -25.52
C ASN A 1108 -4.02 40.88 -25.00
N LEU A 1109 -4.07 39.56 -24.74
CA LEU A 1109 -5.29 38.84 -24.35
C LEU A 1109 -5.05 38.00 -23.08
N TRP A 1110 -6.14 37.77 -22.35
CA TRP A 1110 -6.19 36.86 -21.22
C TRP A 1110 -6.68 35.48 -21.67
N TYR A 1111 -5.96 34.43 -21.29
CA TYR A 1111 -6.24 33.05 -21.64
C TYR A 1111 -6.50 32.19 -20.40
N MET A 1112 -7.54 31.36 -20.48
CA MET A 1112 -7.84 30.37 -19.46
C MET A 1112 -6.81 29.23 -19.49
N GLU A 1113 -6.16 28.96 -18.35
CA GLU A 1113 -5.23 27.84 -18.14
C GLU A 1113 -5.68 27.03 -16.92
N SER A 1114 -5.61 25.70 -17.03
CA SER A 1114 -5.74 24.81 -15.88
C SER A 1114 -4.36 24.43 -15.35
N LEU A 1115 -4.05 24.87 -14.13
CA LEU A 1115 -2.91 24.38 -13.34
C LEU A 1115 -3.24 23.05 -12.65
N ASN A 1116 -4.52 22.67 -12.59
CA ASN A 1116 -4.99 21.45 -11.96
C ASN A 1116 -5.11 20.33 -13.01
N PRO A 1117 -4.25 19.30 -12.97
CA PRO A 1117 -4.24 18.24 -13.97
C PRO A 1117 -5.50 17.36 -13.96
N TYR A 1118 -6.32 17.45 -12.92
CA TYR A 1118 -7.60 16.74 -12.80
C TYR A 1118 -8.77 17.57 -13.36
N ILE A 1119 -8.51 18.75 -13.92
CA ILE A 1119 -9.48 19.57 -14.62
C ILE A 1119 -9.11 19.64 -16.10
N GLU A 1120 -10.01 19.17 -16.95
CA GLU A 1120 -9.87 19.23 -18.40
C GLU A 1120 -10.73 20.38 -18.94
N ILE A 1121 -10.10 21.27 -19.70
CA ILE A 1121 -10.80 22.37 -20.38
C ILE A 1121 -11.22 21.87 -21.77
N ILE A 1122 -12.52 21.87 -22.06
CA ILE A 1122 -13.05 21.50 -23.38
C ILE A 1122 -13.37 22.78 -24.16
N ASP A 1123 -13.04 22.78 -25.44
CA ASP A 1123 -13.54 23.75 -26.41
C ASP A 1123 -14.97 23.35 -26.83
N ASN A 1124 -15.94 24.25 -26.66
CA ASN A 1124 -17.26 24.07 -27.25
C ASN A 1124 -17.16 24.41 -28.74
N ASP A 1125 -17.30 23.40 -29.61
CA ASP A 1125 -17.48 23.55 -31.07
C ASP A 1125 -18.81 24.23 -31.42
#